data_AF-A0A8J1VLW9-F1
#
_entry.id   AF-A0A8J1VLW9-F1
#
_cell.length_a   1.000
_cell.length_b   1.000
_cell.length_c   1.000
_cell.angle_alpha   90.00
_cell.angle_beta   90.00
_cell.angle_gamma   90.00
#
_symmetry.space_group_name_H-M   'P 1'
#
loop_
_entity.id
_entity.type
_entity.pdbx_description
1 polymer ?
#
loop_
_entity_poly.entity_id
_entity_poly.type
_entity_poly.pdbx_seq_one_letter_code
_entity_poly.pdbx_strand_id
1 'polypeptide(L)'
;MTEQALSTDPTQSVSYLSLLVGRLESSSSPSNPEELLIIPNILDSLAVWRQVVSQVGRVASNLVANDEVNRNRLVETGYLQSLLTIFTAELVLPLSTIKFLAASLHNLTVERHGSAVKEMATQRYWRMMLQLADGLYIFPEKYFIEGDASSELLDITVICEWLWSCLTAVIEDEVVPVKSLLLVDDVPLLLRFLSPFTSRELPWKHKQSSTSQRRGLSLMTAACSTIESLGTNLTENLDYFLSPLSFIITHPGDLRDRPETDDPSNALAYLIDFLGTASPPSSWDLNGRITSSGHYLDEDADEADPLSFEDCEESIATGKASIIRAVVALSFELEATEDRLAWFWVHMRAWCRRLERDDLVACAFLSFGNVARQDPSAIALLSGTTSLLPEIMASMKPETNVLVQHAIVGLLKNLSIPATNKVVLGEANIISKLAQMGVWRSGRDVLGSVQGAAVGVVKNLCKGNPINSASVILDCNVTGQLLDLISRSDDPAIRFEAARVFVNIVTSLASVSRGDRGKTLHLLVHDRIIAVFIRMLQGGRQYPVLVNESIIALSLLAAFGPSGTCARIVHSSEAPPSNEIVSGMSGQALLPILCSIIIPKTGDETATPEIQANVTTLLDQLARSGNEEARSARMIVTSAVQNARDRGHPVAGGASCSGKTLLAKHIRNILPSGSTILHQDDFAPPIEDVPTSGKYPDLQDWDDPPTCIVWSKFRSTLGHVRSHGVLPTLHDSHDHLNKQIEVGISQTVEKRWKNAFETLAADKAERGIQLVWFIVDGFVLYWDQGVFDLVDVRLFLRVPHNILKRRREERQVYVLQAGGVWEDPPDYFDQIVYPAYVKAHEHIFEDGNVEEGELRETWGLGGKSLQVMAPLEGEEEMTKAFQKSCEVIIEACRGNIGTVVV
;
A
#
# COMPACT_ATOMS: atom_id res chain seq x y z
N MET A 1 -23.53 -37.23 40.06
CA MET A 1 -24.38 -36.02 40.12
C MET A 1 -25.30 -36.02 38.91
N THR A 2 -26.46 -35.36 38.97
CA THR A 2 -27.44 -35.35 37.88
C THR A 2 -27.02 -34.40 36.74
N GLU A 3 -27.33 -34.75 35.48
CA GLU A 3 -26.96 -33.98 34.28
C GLU A 3 -27.38 -32.50 34.35
N GLN A 4 -28.50 -32.19 35.01
CA GLN A 4 -28.99 -30.83 35.21
C GLN A 4 -27.95 -29.88 35.84
N ALA A 5 -27.10 -30.37 36.76
CA ALA A 5 -26.16 -29.51 37.49
C ALA A 5 -25.07 -28.90 36.58
N LEU A 6 -24.62 -29.63 35.56
CA LEU A 6 -23.59 -29.13 34.64
C LEU A 6 -24.18 -28.19 33.56
N SER A 7 -25.50 -28.24 33.33
CA SER A 7 -26.11 -27.70 32.10
C SER A 7 -26.26 -26.17 32.01
N THR A 8 -26.01 -25.40 33.08
CA THR A 8 -26.40 -23.98 33.16
C THR A 8 -25.28 -22.99 33.48
N ASP A 9 -24.06 -23.43 33.78
CA ASP A 9 -22.98 -22.55 34.25
C ASP A 9 -21.60 -23.01 33.73
N PRO A 10 -20.93 -22.21 32.86
CA PRO A 10 -19.58 -22.52 32.39
C PRO A 10 -18.55 -22.70 33.51
N THR A 11 -18.67 -21.95 34.62
CA THR A 11 -17.67 -21.94 35.71
C THR A 11 -17.63 -23.24 36.50
N GLN A 12 -18.76 -23.96 36.56
CA GLN A 12 -18.84 -25.27 37.22
C GLN A 12 -18.07 -26.32 36.41
N SER A 13 -18.23 -26.32 35.09
CA SER A 13 -17.47 -27.19 34.17
C SER A 13 -15.96 -27.06 34.36
N VAL A 14 -15.46 -25.82 34.53
CA VAL A 14 -14.03 -25.59 34.78
C VAL A 14 -13.62 -26.00 36.18
N SER A 15 -14.42 -25.67 37.20
CA SER A 15 -14.16 -26.07 38.60
C SER A 15 -13.99 -27.59 38.74
N TYR A 16 -14.74 -28.39 37.98
CA TYR A 16 -14.53 -29.84 37.92
C TYR A 16 -13.23 -30.23 37.22
N LEU A 17 -12.91 -29.66 36.05
CA LEU A 17 -11.66 -29.98 35.36
C LEU A 17 -10.42 -29.59 36.16
N SER A 18 -10.36 -28.41 36.77
CA SER A 18 -9.22 -27.99 37.59
C SER A 18 -9.02 -28.89 38.81
N LEU A 19 -10.11 -29.35 39.43
CA LEU A 19 -10.06 -30.31 40.55
C LEU A 19 -9.62 -31.71 40.10
N LEU A 20 -9.89 -32.09 38.86
CA LEU A 20 -9.41 -33.34 38.25
C LEU A 20 -7.95 -33.25 37.79
N VAL A 21 -7.53 -32.13 37.19
CA VAL A 21 -6.14 -31.86 36.79
C VAL A 21 -5.23 -31.81 38.01
N GLY A 22 -5.62 -31.08 39.07
CA GLY A 22 -4.85 -31.06 40.32
C GLY A 22 -4.70 -32.44 40.98
N ARG A 23 -5.65 -33.38 40.74
CA ARG A 23 -5.49 -34.79 41.16
C ARG A 23 -4.50 -35.54 40.29
N LEU A 24 -4.53 -35.36 38.96
CA LEU A 24 -3.56 -35.95 38.04
C LEU A 24 -2.13 -35.47 38.35
N GLU A 25 -1.94 -34.17 38.53
CA GLU A 25 -0.65 -33.57 38.92
C GLU A 25 -0.16 -34.06 40.29
N SER A 26 -1.08 -34.29 41.25
CA SER A 26 -0.73 -34.90 42.54
C SER A 26 -0.37 -36.40 42.48
N SER A 27 -0.57 -37.06 41.34
CA SER A 27 -0.44 -38.52 41.19
C SER A 27 0.83 -39.00 40.49
N SER A 28 1.71 -38.11 40.00
CA SER A 28 3.09 -38.48 39.67
C SER A 28 3.83 -38.85 40.96
N SER A 29 4.39 -40.04 41.16
CA SER A 29 4.89 -41.01 40.17
C SER A 29 4.74 -42.47 40.68
N PRO A 30 4.05 -43.36 39.94
CA PRO A 30 4.33 -44.79 39.96
C PRO A 30 5.40 -45.13 38.92
N SER A 31 6.52 -45.72 39.34
CA SER A 31 7.66 -46.02 38.48
C SER A 31 7.47 -47.24 37.55
N ASN A 32 6.26 -47.77 37.43
CA ASN A 32 5.95 -48.96 36.63
C ASN A 32 4.52 -48.90 36.06
N PRO A 33 4.31 -48.89 34.72
CA PRO A 33 2.98 -48.84 34.11
C PRO A 33 2.06 -50.01 34.48
N GLU A 34 2.60 -51.19 34.79
CA GLU A 34 1.81 -52.38 35.12
C GLU A 34 1.17 -52.32 36.53
N GLU A 35 1.66 -51.47 37.45
CA GLU A 35 1.10 -51.39 38.81
C GLU A 35 -0.27 -50.70 38.86
N LEU A 36 -0.63 -49.93 37.83
CA LEU A 36 -1.96 -49.30 37.69
C LEU A 36 -3.10 -50.31 37.40
N LEU A 37 -2.77 -51.53 36.95
CA LEU A 37 -3.77 -52.54 36.56
C LEU A 37 -4.23 -53.46 37.71
N ILE A 38 -3.63 -53.35 38.91
CA ILE A 38 -3.79 -54.36 39.98
C ILE A 38 -4.68 -53.86 41.15
N ILE A 39 -5.26 -52.66 41.07
CA ILE A 39 -6.13 -52.10 42.13
C ILE A 39 -7.58 -51.92 41.62
N PRO A 40 -8.53 -52.81 41.98
CA PRO A 40 -9.93 -52.74 41.53
C PRO A 40 -10.61 -51.39 41.80
N ASN A 41 -10.32 -50.76 42.95
CA ASN A 41 -10.88 -49.47 43.32
C ASN A 41 -10.42 -48.29 42.43
N ILE A 42 -9.33 -48.44 41.67
CA ILE A 42 -8.86 -47.39 40.74
C ILE A 42 -9.62 -47.49 39.41
N LEU A 43 -9.94 -48.70 38.92
CA LEU A 43 -10.68 -48.90 37.67
C LEU A 43 -12.09 -48.29 37.72
N ASP A 44 -12.84 -48.51 38.81
CA ASP A 44 -14.15 -47.86 39.00
C ASP A 44 -14.02 -46.33 39.08
N SER A 45 -12.95 -45.82 39.72
CA SER A 45 -12.68 -44.39 39.80
C SER A 45 -12.32 -43.78 38.44
N LEU A 46 -11.61 -44.52 37.59
CA LEU A 46 -11.24 -44.14 36.22
C LEU A 46 -12.44 -44.17 35.28
N ALA A 47 -13.34 -45.14 35.42
CA ALA A 47 -14.58 -45.20 34.64
C ALA A 47 -15.48 -43.99 34.95
N VAL A 48 -15.70 -43.70 36.24
CA VAL A 48 -16.44 -42.50 36.68
C VAL A 48 -15.73 -41.21 36.25
N TRP A 49 -14.40 -41.16 36.32
CA TRP A 49 -13.61 -40.02 35.87
C TRP A 49 -13.78 -39.76 34.36
N ARG A 50 -13.67 -40.80 33.52
CA ARG A 50 -13.88 -40.73 32.06
C ARG A 50 -15.27 -40.23 31.71
N GLN A 51 -16.30 -40.68 32.44
CA GLN A 51 -17.67 -40.20 32.29
C GLN A 51 -17.81 -38.71 32.66
N VAL A 52 -17.22 -38.26 33.77
CA VAL A 52 -17.25 -36.84 34.17
C VAL A 52 -16.56 -35.96 33.13
N VAL A 53 -15.37 -36.33 32.66
CA VAL A 53 -14.64 -35.57 31.63
C VAL A 53 -15.42 -35.53 30.31
N SER A 54 -16.02 -36.66 29.90
CA SER A 54 -16.89 -36.74 28.71
C SER A 54 -18.09 -35.78 28.82
N GLN A 55 -18.75 -35.73 29.98
CA GLN A 55 -19.88 -34.83 30.22
C GLN A 55 -19.49 -33.36 30.25
N VAL A 56 -18.34 -33.03 30.86
CA VAL A 56 -17.83 -31.65 30.86
C VAL A 56 -17.45 -31.20 29.44
N GLY A 57 -16.81 -32.05 28.64
CA GLY A 57 -16.57 -31.78 27.21
C GLY A 57 -17.88 -31.50 26.46
N ARG A 58 -18.89 -32.36 26.64
CA ARG A 58 -20.19 -32.23 25.96
C ARG A 58 -20.86 -30.91 26.30
N VAL A 59 -20.94 -30.59 27.59
CA VAL A 59 -21.53 -29.34 28.09
C VAL A 59 -20.77 -28.12 27.58
N ALA A 60 -19.44 -28.11 27.68
CA ALA A 60 -18.63 -27.00 27.19
C ALA A 60 -18.83 -26.78 25.68
N SER A 61 -18.79 -27.84 24.87
CA SER A 61 -18.99 -27.76 23.42
C SER A 61 -20.34 -27.13 23.04
N ASN A 62 -21.40 -27.40 23.80
CA ASN A 62 -22.72 -26.79 23.60
C ASN A 62 -22.78 -25.34 24.11
N LEU A 63 -22.10 -25.01 25.21
CA LEU A 63 -22.11 -23.67 25.80
C LEU A 63 -21.38 -22.63 24.93
N VAL A 64 -20.35 -23.04 24.17
CA VAL A 64 -19.57 -22.14 23.30
C VAL A 64 -20.04 -22.12 21.84
N ALA A 65 -20.95 -23.02 21.46
CA ALA A 65 -21.52 -23.07 20.12
C ALA A 65 -22.30 -21.77 19.84
N ASN A 66 -21.74 -20.91 18.98
CA ASN A 66 -22.29 -19.60 18.59
C ASN A 66 -22.51 -18.61 19.76
N ASP A 67 -21.75 -18.74 20.87
CA ASP A 67 -21.82 -17.81 22.02
C ASP A 67 -20.42 -17.31 22.43
N GLU A 68 -20.10 -16.09 22.02
CA GLU A 68 -18.83 -15.43 22.29
C GLU A 68 -18.60 -15.09 23.77
N VAL A 69 -19.67 -14.85 24.54
CA VAL A 69 -19.57 -14.54 25.97
C VAL A 69 -19.14 -15.79 26.74
N ASN A 70 -19.68 -16.96 26.38
CA ASN A 70 -19.27 -18.23 26.96
C ASN A 70 -17.88 -18.66 26.47
N ARG A 71 -17.50 -18.37 25.21
CA ARG A 71 -16.13 -18.58 24.71
C ARG A 71 -15.11 -17.84 25.58
N ASN A 72 -15.29 -16.53 25.78
CA ASN A 72 -14.40 -15.73 26.63
C ASN A 72 -14.37 -16.25 28.07
N ARG A 73 -15.53 -16.52 28.68
CA ARG A 73 -15.60 -17.05 30.05
C ARG A 73 -14.85 -18.37 30.25
N LEU A 74 -14.95 -19.32 29.32
CA LEU A 74 -14.21 -20.59 29.43
C LEU A 74 -12.69 -20.38 29.29
N VAL A 75 -12.24 -19.48 28.41
CA VAL A 75 -10.82 -19.12 28.30
C VAL A 75 -10.32 -18.47 29.60
N GLU A 76 -11.01 -17.43 30.08
CA GLU A 76 -10.66 -16.68 31.30
C GLU A 76 -10.59 -17.55 32.56
N THR A 77 -11.43 -18.57 32.65
CA THR A 77 -11.52 -19.44 33.84
C THR A 77 -10.49 -20.57 33.86
N GLY A 78 -9.76 -20.82 32.77
CA GLY A 78 -8.75 -21.88 32.71
C GLY A 78 -9.23 -23.20 32.10
N TYR A 79 -10.38 -23.23 31.41
CA TYR A 79 -10.92 -24.45 30.79
C TYR A 79 -9.94 -25.06 29.79
N LEU A 80 -9.42 -24.20 28.91
CA LEU A 80 -8.63 -24.59 27.76
C LEU A 80 -7.30 -25.22 28.18
N GLN A 81 -6.61 -24.61 29.13
CA GLN A 81 -5.38 -25.14 29.74
C GLN A 81 -5.65 -26.48 30.44
N SER A 82 -6.78 -26.60 31.16
CA SER A 82 -7.17 -27.85 31.82
C SER A 82 -7.43 -28.98 30.82
N LEU A 83 -8.11 -28.69 29.70
CA LEU A 83 -8.39 -29.61 28.61
C LEU A 83 -7.11 -30.05 27.89
N LEU A 84 -6.19 -29.13 27.61
CA LEU A 84 -4.93 -29.41 26.93
C LEU A 84 -3.95 -30.17 27.84
N THR A 85 -3.99 -29.95 29.16
CA THR A 85 -3.29 -30.80 30.14
C THR A 85 -3.83 -32.23 30.12
N ILE A 86 -5.16 -32.44 30.04
CA ILE A 86 -5.75 -33.79 29.94
C ILE A 86 -5.28 -34.54 28.70
N PHE A 87 -5.26 -33.88 27.53
CA PHE A 87 -4.77 -34.50 26.30
C PHE A 87 -3.26 -34.78 26.30
N THR A 88 -2.47 -34.01 27.05
CA THR A 88 -1.01 -34.21 27.15
C THR A 88 -0.58 -35.15 28.29
N ALA A 89 -1.52 -35.68 29.09
CA ALA A 89 -1.23 -36.53 30.25
C ALA A 89 -1.06 -38.05 29.94
N GLU A 90 -0.88 -38.42 28.67
CA GLU A 90 -0.78 -39.82 28.18
C GLU A 90 -1.93 -40.75 28.62
N LEU A 91 -3.09 -40.18 28.97
CA LEU A 91 -4.24 -40.94 29.45
C LEU A 91 -4.95 -41.65 28.29
N VAL A 92 -5.22 -42.94 28.47
CA VAL A 92 -6.10 -43.70 27.56
C VAL A 92 -7.54 -43.20 27.75
N LEU A 93 -8.02 -42.39 26.82
CA LEU A 93 -9.38 -41.85 26.78
C LEU A 93 -10.26 -42.65 25.80
N PRO A 94 -11.52 -42.96 26.16
CA PRO A 94 -12.48 -43.49 25.19
C PRO A 94 -12.70 -42.48 24.06
N LEU A 95 -12.91 -42.99 22.84
CA LEU A 95 -13.17 -42.15 21.68
C LEU A 95 -14.34 -41.17 21.89
N SER A 96 -15.41 -41.59 22.56
CA SER A 96 -16.54 -40.72 22.92
C SER A 96 -16.15 -39.55 23.82
N THR A 97 -15.18 -39.72 24.73
CA THR A 97 -14.61 -38.63 25.53
C THR A 97 -13.76 -37.70 24.67
N ILE A 98 -12.92 -38.26 23.79
CA ILE A 98 -12.09 -37.48 22.85
C ILE A 98 -12.98 -36.62 21.94
N LYS A 99 -14.09 -37.18 21.42
CA LYS A 99 -15.08 -36.48 20.60
C LYS A 99 -15.57 -35.19 21.24
N PHE A 100 -16.06 -35.27 22.47
CA PHE A 100 -16.62 -34.09 23.15
C PHE A 100 -15.56 -33.06 23.52
N LEU A 101 -14.33 -33.47 23.83
CA LEU A 101 -13.21 -32.55 24.08
C LEU A 101 -12.73 -31.88 22.79
N ALA A 102 -12.65 -32.61 21.67
CA ALA A 102 -12.32 -32.03 20.37
C ALA A 102 -13.41 -31.07 19.87
N ALA A 103 -14.70 -31.42 20.08
CA ALA A 103 -15.83 -30.55 19.77
C ALA A 103 -15.78 -29.22 20.56
N SER A 104 -15.43 -29.26 21.85
CA SER A 104 -15.30 -28.03 22.64
C SER A 104 -14.10 -27.19 22.23
N LEU A 105 -12.98 -27.82 21.84
CA LEU A 105 -11.79 -27.14 21.31
C LEU A 105 -12.08 -26.44 19.97
N HIS A 106 -12.79 -27.12 19.06
CA HIS A 106 -13.23 -26.56 17.78
C HIS A 106 -14.21 -25.40 18.00
N ASN A 107 -15.28 -25.59 18.77
CA ASN A 107 -16.26 -24.52 19.01
C ASN A 107 -15.67 -23.30 19.77
N LEU A 108 -14.56 -23.48 20.49
CA LEU A 108 -13.77 -22.38 21.08
C LEU A 108 -12.95 -21.58 20.05
N THR A 109 -12.57 -22.18 18.91
CA THR A 109 -11.73 -21.57 17.86
C THR A 109 -12.49 -21.19 16.58
N VAL A 110 -13.74 -21.65 16.42
CA VAL A 110 -14.69 -21.19 15.39
C VAL A 110 -14.70 -19.65 15.33
N GLU A 111 -14.80 -19.12 14.10
CA GLU A 111 -14.69 -17.68 13.79
C GLU A 111 -13.35 -17.03 14.17
N ARG A 112 -12.30 -17.83 14.40
CA ARG A 112 -10.96 -17.39 14.87
C ARG A 112 -11.04 -16.55 16.15
N HIS A 113 -11.81 -17.00 17.14
CA HIS A 113 -11.99 -16.30 18.42
C HIS A 113 -10.64 -16.04 19.14
N GLY A 114 -10.17 -14.79 19.07
CA GLY A 114 -8.78 -14.42 19.38
C GLY A 114 -8.26 -14.84 20.75
N SER A 115 -9.07 -14.72 21.81
CA SER A 115 -8.68 -15.14 23.17
C SER A 115 -8.38 -16.65 23.25
N ALA A 116 -9.15 -17.47 22.53
CA ALA A 116 -8.96 -18.93 22.54
C ALA A 116 -7.80 -19.34 21.63
N VAL A 117 -7.74 -18.77 20.42
CA VAL A 117 -6.67 -19.06 19.44
C VAL A 117 -5.29 -18.72 20.02
N LYS A 118 -5.14 -17.54 20.62
CA LYS A 118 -3.90 -17.08 21.25
C LYS A 118 -3.43 -18.00 22.38
N GLU A 119 -4.35 -18.53 23.19
CA GLU A 119 -4.03 -19.44 24.29
C GLU A 119 -3.69 -20.86 23.79
N MET A 120 -4.28 -21.29 22.66
CA MET A 120 -3.92 -22.54 21.98
C MET A 120 -2.58 -22.45 21.23
N ALA A 121 -2.12 -21.26 20.89
CA ALA A 121 -0.95 -21.03 20.06
C ALA A 121 0.38 -21.22 20.84
N THR A 122 0.63 -22.46 21.27
CA THR A 122 1.92 -22.90 21.83
C THR A 122 2.41 -24.17 21.14
N GLN A 123 3.72 -24.34 21.01
CA GLN A 123 4.37 -25.55 20.45
C GLN A 123 3.83 -26.85 21.06
N ARG A 124 3.62 -26.89 22.38
CA ARG A 124 3.12 -28.07 23.10
C ARG A 124 1.72 -28.47 22.63
N TYR A 125 0.82 -27.50 22.49
CA TYR A 125 -0.58 -27.75 22.10
C TYR A 125 -0.70 -28.02 20.61
N TRP A 126 0.07 -27.32 19.79
CA TRP A 126 0.24 -27.58 18.35
C TRP A 126 0.63 -29.04 18.09
N ARG A 127 1.75 -29.50 18.67
CA ARG A 127 2.25 -30.87 18.50
C ARG A 127 1.29 -31.92 19.07
N MET A 128 0.64 -31.64 20.20
CA MET A 128 -0.40 -32.51 20.77
C MET A 128 -1.58 -32.71 19.81
N MET A 129 -2.08 -31.65 19.16
CA MET A 129 -3.18 -31.77 18.19
C MET A 129 -2.77 -32.61 16.98
N LEU A 130 -1.56 -32.37 16.44
CA LEU A 130 -1.00 -33.19 15.35
C LEU A 130 -0.83 -34.65 15.73
N GLN A 131 -0.25 -34.95 16.90
CA GLN A 131 -0.04 -36.31 17.38
C GLN A 131 -1.35 -37.04 17.68
N LEU A 132 -2.38 -36.33 18.17
CA LEU A 132 -3.71 -36.90 18.38
C LEU A 132 -4.39 -37.23 17.06
N ALA A 133 -4.37 -36.31 16.08
CA ALA A 133 -4.93 -36.55 14.75
C ALA A 133 -4.20 -37.72 14.05
N ASP A 134 -2.86 -37.74 14.10
CA ASP A 134 -2.02 -38.82 13.57
C ASP A 134 -2.30 -40.17 14.23
N GLY A 135 -2.39 -40.19 15.57
CA GLY A 135 -2.67 -41.39 16.34
C GLY A 135 -4.05 -41.98 16.04
N LEU A 136 -5.08 -41.14 15.98
CA LEU A 136 -6.45 -41.53 15.62
C LEU A 136 -6.55 -42.05 14.18
N TYR A 137 -5.75 -41.50 13.26
CA TYR A 137 -5.73 -41.90 11.86
C TYR A 137 -4.97 -43.21 11.60
N ILE A 138 -3.78 -43.37 12.18
CA ILE A 138 -2.90 -44.52 11.94
C ILE A 138 -3.23 -45.72 12.85
N PHE A 139 -3.62 -45.45 14.10
CA PHE A 139 -3.86 -46.48 15.12
C PHE A 139 -5.25 -46.34 15.77
N PRO A 140 -6.35 -46.29 14.99
CA PRO A 140 -7.71 -46.11 15.51
C PRO A 140 -8.07 -47.15 16.59
N GLU A 141 -7.59 -48.38 16.44
CA GLU A 141 -7.81 -49.50 17.36
C GLU A 141 -7.23 -49.28 18.78
N LYS A 142 -6.35 -48.30 19.00
CA LYS A 142 -5.90 -47.92 20.35
C LYS A 142 -6.95 -47.12 21.14
N TYR A 143 -7.98 -46.60 20.48
CA TYR A 143 -8.98 -45.69 21.03
C TYR A 143 -10.39 -46.31 21.12
N PHE A 144 -10.60 -47.47 20.49
CA PHE A 144 -11.79 -48.30 20.66
C PHE A 144 -11.70 -49.00 22.03
N ILE A 145 -12.61 -48.66 22.94
CA ILE A 145 -12.63 -49.22 24.30
C ILE A 145 -13.88 -50.09 24.50
N GLU A 146 -15.05 -49.62 24.06
CA GLU A 146 -16.33 -50.37 24.12
C GLU A 146 -17.28 -49.84 23.01
N GLY A 147 -17.46 -50.56 21.88
CA GLY A 147 -18.33 -50.05 20.82
C GLY A 147 -18.49 -50.91 19.56
N ASP A 148 -19.39 -50.44 18.67
CA ASP A 148 -19.49 -50.85 17.28
C ASP A 148 -18.48 -50.05 16.44
N ALA A 149 -17.51 -50.76 15.87
CA ALA A 149 -16.40 -50.17 15.10
C ALA A 149 -16.87 -49.28 13.94
N SER A 150 -18.08 -49.48 13.38
CA SER A 150 -18.60 -48.68 12.28
C SER A 150 -18.90 -47.23 12.71
N SER A 151 -19.58 -47.06 13.84
CA SER A 151 -19.91 -45.76 14.44
C SER A 151 -18.67 -45.08 15.01
N GLU A 152 -17.76 -45.83 15.65
CA GLU A 152 -16.53 -45.27 16.20
C GLU A 152 -15.62 -44.71 15.10
N LEU A 153 -15.50 -45.38 13.95
CA LEU A 153 -14.73 -44.85 12.82
C LEU A 153 -15.29 -43.54 12.23
N LEU A 154 -16.59 -43.24 12.37
CA LEU A 154 -17.16 -41.96 11.93
C LEU A 154 -16.72 -40.83 12.85
N ASP A 155 -16.74 -41.07 14.16
CA ASP A 155 -16.34 -40.11 15.19
C ASP A 155 -14.86 -39.74 15.05
N ILE A 156 -13.99 -40.69 14.70
CA ILE A 156 -12.56 -40.43 14.42
C ILE A 156 -12.35 -39.34 13.37
N THR A 157 -13.07 -39.37 12.25
CA THR A 157 -12.86 -38.37 11.19
C THR A 157 -13.34 -37.00 11.60
N VAL A 158 -14.52 -36.91 12.21
CA VAL A 158 -15.06 -35.64 12.71
C VAL A 158 -14.11 -35.04 13.76
N ILE A 159 -13.51 -35.85 14.64
CA ILE A 159 -12.47 -35.41 15.56
C ILE A 159 -11.25 -34.86 14.81
N CYS A 160 -10.72 -35.60 13.84
CA CYS A 160 -9.54 -35.16 13.10
C CYS A 160 -9.82 -33.88 12.27
N GLU A 161 -10.99 -33.74 11.65
CA GLU A 161 -11.44 -32.51 10.97
C GLU A 161 -11.48 -31.31 11.94
N TRP A 162 -12.04 -31.50 13.13
CA TRP A 162 -12.05 -30.49 14.19
C TRP A 162 -10.63 -30.11 14.64
N LEU A 163 -9.73 -31.08 14.83
CA LEU A 163 -8.34 -30.83 15.18
C LEU A 163 -7.59 -30.07 14.07
N TRP A 164 -7.80 -30.43 12.80
CA TRP A 164 -7.24 -29.71 11.65
C TRP A 164 -7.78 -28.28 11.55
N SER A 165 -9.08 -28.08 11.80
CA SER A 165 -9.68 -26.74 11.86
C SER A 165 -9.05 -25.88 12.96
N CYS A 166 -8.79 -26.44 14.14
CA CYS A 166 -8.07 -25.77 15.22
C CYS A 166 -6.62 -25.41 14.83
N LEU A 167 -5.90 -26.35 14.19
CA LEU A 167 -4.53 -26.14 13.70
C LEU A 167 -4.48 -24.99 12.69
N THR A 168 -5.35 -25.00 11.67
CA THR A 168 -5.46 -23.91 10.68
C THR A 168 -5.81 -22.58 11.34
N ALA A 169 -6.79 -22.52 12.25
CA ALA A 169 -7.17 -21.29 12.94
C ALA A 169 -6.01 -20.67 13.75
N VAL A 170 -5.11 -21.50 14.31
CA VAL A 170 -3.91 -21.06 15.04
C VAL A 170 -2.80 -20.53 14.11
N ILE A 171 -2.66 -21.06 12.88
CA ILE A 171 -1.70 -20.54 11.88
C ILE A 171 -2.18 -19.23 11.24
N GLU A 172 -3.49 -19.02 11.20
CA GLU A 172 -4.12 -17.85 10.57
C GLU A 172 -4.31 -16.66 11.52
N ASP A 173 -3.82 -16.75 12.75
CA ASP A 173 -3.72 -15.64 13.69
C ASP A 173 -2.38 -14.90 13.52
N GLU A 174 -2.42 -13.74 12.87
CA GLU A 174 -1.24 -12.91 12.55
C GLU A 174 -0.43 -12.48 13.80
N VAL A 175 -0.99 -12.63 15.01
CA VAL A 175 -0.35 -12.27 16.28
C VAL A 175 0.73 -13.27 16.69
N VAL A 176 0.66 -14.54 16.27
CA VAL A 176 1.56 -15.60 16.78
C VAL A 176 2.53 -16.09 15.70
N PRO A 177 3.86 -15.89 15.85
CA PRO A 177 4.83 -16.37 14.87
C PRO A 177 4.83 -17.90 14.80
N VAL A 178 4.53 -18.49 13.64
CA VAL A 178 4.50 -19.95 13.45
C VAL A 178 5.80 -20.66 13.85
N LYS A 179 6.95 -19.97 13.82
CA LYS A 179 8.23 -20.50 14.34
C LYS A 179 8.26 -20.76 15.85
N SER A 180 7.27 -20.30 16.63
CA SER A 180 7.06 -20.70 18.03
C SER A 180 6.05 -21.84 18.19
N LEU A 181 5.52 -22.38 17.08
CA LEU A 181 4.52 -23.44 17.04
C LEU A 181 5.07 -24.72 16.40
N LEU A 182 5.66 -24.58 15.20
CA LEU A 182 6.09 -25.70 14.36
C LEU A 182 7.57 -26.02 14.58
N LEU A 183 7.89 -27.29 14.87
CA LEU A 183 9.25 -27.82 14.82
C LEU A 183 9.47 -28.63 13.54
N VAL A 184 10.73 -28.78 13.12
CA VAL A 184 11.11 -29.65 11.98
C VAL A 184 10.55 -31.08 12.14
N ASP A 185 10.61 -31.62 13.36
CA ASP A 185 10.08 -32.96 13.69
C ASP A 185 8.55 -33.08 13.58
N ASP A 186 7.81 -31.97 13.45
CA ASP A 186 6.34 -31.98 13.24
C ASP A 186 5.98 -32.11 11.75
N VAL A 187 6.88 -31.77 10.82
CA VAL A 187 6.63 -31.79 9.37
C VAL A 187 6.27 -33.21 8.86
N PRO A 188 6.89 -34.31 9.32
CA PRO A 188 6.46 -35.67 8.96
C PRO A 188 5.05 -36.04 9.43
N LEU A 189 4.50 -35.38 10.46
CA LEU A 189 3.11 -35.60 10.90
C LEU A 189 2.13 -34.92 9.95
N LEU A 190 2.46 -33.70 9.49
CA LEU A 190 1.65 -32.95 8.52
C LEU A 190 1.49 -33.70 7.19
N LEU A 191 2.59 -34.24 6.66
CA LEU A 191 2.60 -34.90 5.34
C LEU A 191 1.94 -36.28 5.33
N ARG A 192 1.74 -36.93 6.48
CA ARG A 192 1.33 -38.34 6.54
C ARG A 192 -0.04 -38.62 5.92
N PHE A 193 -0.94 -37.64 5.99
CA PHE A 193 -2.30 -37.72 5.46
C PHE A 193 -2.35 -37.68 3.93
N LEU A 194 -1.26 -37.24 3.27
CA LEU A 194 -1.12 -37.25 1.82
C LEU A 194 -0.60 -38.61 1.30
N SER A 195 0.07 -39.39 2.16
CA SER A 195 0.75 -40.65 1.80
C SER A 195 -0.10 -41.79 1.22
N PRO A 196 -1.41 -41.92 1.49
CA PRO A 196 -2.23 -42.91 0.79
C PRO A 196 -2.44 -42.57 -0.69
N PHE A 197 -2.33 -41.29 -1.06
CA PHE A 197 -2.74 -40.78 -2.37
C PHE A 197 -1.56 -40.61 -3.34
N THR A 198 -0.31 -40.62 -2.87
CA THR A 198 0.88 -40.54 -3.72
C THR A 198 1.22 -41.90 -4.34
N SER A 199 2.04 -41.92 -5.38
CA SER A 199 2.58 -43.18 -5.95
C SER A 199 3.45 -44.00 -4.98
N ARG A 200 3.65 -43.51 -3.76
CA ARG A 200 4.39 -44.18 -2.68
C ARG A 200 3.46 -44.89 -1.68
N GLU A 201 2.17 -45.12 -2.04
CA GLU A 201 1.10 -45.75 -1.26
C GLU A 201 1.60 -46.59 -0.07
N LEU A 202 1.16 -46.23 1.14
CA LEU A 202 1.21 -47.14 2.29
C LEU A 202 -0.04 -48.04 2.20
N PRO A 203 0.11 -49.38 2.16
CA PRO A 203 -1.02 -50.28 1.92
C PRO A 203 -2.02 -50.25 3.08
N TRP A 204 -3.28 -49.92 2.78
CA TRP A 204 -4.39 -50.09 3.72
C TRP A 204 -4.52 -51.59 4.07
N LYS A 205 -4.35 -51.95 5.34
CA LYS A 205 -4.39 -53.36 5.80
C LYS A 205 -5.74 -54.07 5.59
N HIS A 206 -6.81 -53.29 5.38
CA HIS A 206 -8.17 -53.78 5.23
C HIS A 206 -8.88 -53.06 4.08
N LYS A 207 -9.82 -53.77 3.42
CA LYS A 207 -10.69 -53.17 2.40
C LYS A 207 -11.53 -52.07 3.03
N GLN A 208 -11.43 -50.86 2.50
CA GLN A 208 -12.17 -49.70 3.00
C GLN A 208 -13.61 -49.68 2.46
N SER A 209 -14.57 -49.32 3.32
CA SER A 209 -15.94 -48.99 2.91
C SER A 209 -16.00 -47.62 2.23
N SER A 210 -17.07 -47.32 1.48
CA SER A 210 -17.30 -45.99 0.87
C SER A 210 -17.16 -44.86 1.90
N THR A 211 -17.72 -45.06 3.10
CA THR A 211 -17.58 -44.13 4.23
C THR A 211 -16.12 -43.93 4.64
N SER A 212 -15.31 -45.00 4.75
CA SER A 212 -13.86 -44.86 5.00
C SER A 212 -13.13 -44.06 3.93
N GLN A 213 -13.50 -44.22 2.67
CA GLN A 213 -12.84 -43.54 1.56
C GLN A 213 -13.13 -42.03 1.56
N ARG A 214 -14.41 -41.63 1.75
CA ARG A 214 -14.81 -40.22 1.94
C ARG A 214 -14.06 -39.57 3.12
N ARG A 215 -13.93 -40.32 4.23
CA ARG A 215 -13.17 -39.89 5.41
C ARG A 215 -11.69 -39.65 5.11
N GLY A 216 -11.03 -40.54 4.38
CA GLY A 216 -9.63 -40.35 3.94
C GLY A 216 -9.43 -39.12 3.05
N LEU A 217 -10.36 -38.86 2.12
CA LEU A 217 -10.33 -37.66 1.27
C LEU A 217 -10.48 -36.38 2.08
N SER A 218 -11.45 -36.32 3.01
CA SER A 218 -11.67 -35.14 3.86
C SER A 218 -10.41 -34.77 4.66
N LEU A 219 -9.80 -35.75 5.33
CA LEU A 219 -8.58 -35.52 6.12
C LEU A 219 -7.37 -35.10 5.27
N MET A 220 -7.24 -35.63 4.05
CA MET A 220 -6.24 -35.16 3.09
C MET A 220 -6.50 -33.69 2.70
N THR A 221 -7.75 -33.30 2.40
CA THR A 221 -8.07 -31.90 2.06
C THR A 221 -7.81 -30.94 3.24
N ALA A 222 -8.15 -31.36 4.46
CA ALA A 222 -7.88 -30.58 5.68
C ALA A 222 -6.37 -30.38 5.90
N ALA A 223 -5.57 -31.45 5.82
CA ALA A 223 -4.12 -31.38 5.89
C ALA A 223 -3.51 -30.48 4.79
N CYS A 224 -4.01 -30.58 3.55
CA CYS A 224 -3.58 -29.72 2.45
C CYS A 224 -3.90 -28.24 2.72
N SER A 225 -5.07 -27.93 3.29
CA SER A 225 -5.44 -26.56 3.68
C SER A 225 -4.54 -26.02 4.79
N THR A 226 -4.17 -26.83 5.78
CA THR A 226 -3.22 -26.39 6.83
C THR A 226 -1.82 -26.17 6.27
N ILE A 227 -1.36 -27.03 5.33
CA ILE A 227 -0.08 -26.85 4.62
C ILE A 227 -0.11 -25.59 3.73
N GLU A 228 -1.27 -25.24 3.17
CA GLU A 228 -1.46 -23.97 2.47
C GLU A 228 -1.29 -22.76 3.40
N SER A 229 -2.04 -22.70 4.51
CA SER A 229 -1.93 -21.57 5.45
C SER A 229 -0.52 -21.45 6.04
N LEU A 230 0.19 -22.58 6.23
CA LEU A 230 1.63 -22.58 6.53
C LEU A 230 2.44 -21.98 5.38
N GLY A 231 2.26 -22.42 4.14
CA GLY A 231 2.99 -21.90 2.98
C GLY A 231 2.78 -20.39 2.74
N THR A 232 1.61 -19.84 3.08
CA THR A 232 1.27 -18.42 2.79
C THR A 232 1.62 -17.44 3.90
N ASN A 233 1.60 -17.84 5.18
CA ASN A 233 1.67 -16.90 6.31
C ASN A 233 3.12 -16.62 6.79
N LEU A 234 4.13 -16.93 5.97
CA LEU A 234 5.53 -17.06 6.42
C LEU A 234 6.51 -16.30 5.52
N THR A 235 7.52 -15.69 6.15
CA THR A 235 8.63 -14.96 5.49
C THR A 235 10.02 -15.50 5.85
N GLU A 236 10.09 -16.63 6.58
CA GLU A 236 11.31 -17.23 7.14
C GLU A 236 11.16 -18.76 7.36
N ASN A 237 10.46 -19.51 6.48
CA ASN A 237 10.10 -20.92 6.79
C ASN A 237 10.43 -21.94 5.69
N LEU A 238 11.11 -21.52 4.62
CA LEU A 238 11.70 -22.44 3.65
C LEU A 238 12.51 -23.57 4.29
N ASP A 239 13.27 -23.29 5.37
CA ASP A 239 14.11 -24.28 6.06
C ASP A 239 13.32 -25.50 6.58
N TYR A 240 12.07 -25.34 7.03
CA TYR A 240 11.23 -26.48 7.44
C TYR A 240 10.87 -27.35 6.24
N PHE A 241 10.54 -26.74 5.10
CA PHE A 241 10.18 -27.47 3.88
C PHE A 241 11.40 -28.06 3.15
N LEU A 242 12.60 -27.52 3.36
CA LEU A 242 13.86 -28.05 2.81
C LEU A 242 14.60 -29.01 3.75
N SER A 243 14.22 -29.07 5.03
CA SER A 243 14.81 -29.98 6.01
C SER A 243 14.74 -31.45 5.54
N PRO A 244 15.79 -32.26 5.78
CA PRO A 244 15.77 -33.67 5.44
C PRO A 244 14.62 -34.39 6.15
N LEU A 245 13.77 -35.10 5.40
CA LEU A 245 12.69 -35.88 6.00
C LEU A 245 13.25 -37.09 6.75
N SER A 246 13.18 -37.05 8.08
CA SER A 246 13.19 -38.27 8.89
C SER A 246 11.89 -39.04 8.59
N PHE A 247 12.04 -40.25 8.03
CA PHE A 247 10.93 -40.93 7.34
C PHE A 247 9.71 -41.19 8.24
N ILE A 248 8.53 -41.17 7.62
CA ILE A 248 7.21 -41.49 8.16
C ILE A 248 7.09 -43.01 8.44
N ILE A 249 7.87 -43.54 9.39
CA ILE A 249 7.85 -44.98 9.70
C ILE A 249 6.66 -45.31 10.59
N THR A 250 5.67 -46.03 10.05
CA THR A 250 4.64 -46.70 10.86
C THR A 250 4.79 -48.23 10.90
N HIS A 251 5.61 -48.83 10.03
CA HIS A 251 5.96 -50.27 10.09
C HIS A 251 7.45 -50.52 9.78
N PRO A 252 8.26 -50.98 10.78
CA PRO A 252 9.64 -51.42 10.56
C PRO A 252 9.83 -52.66 9.65
N GLY A 253 8.73 -53.26 9.17
CA GLY A 253 8.73 -54.45 8.32
C GLY A 253 8.81 -54.16 6.82
N ASP A 254 8.19 -53.08 6.35
CA ASP A 254 7.96 -52.82 4.91
C ASP A 254 9.13 -52.09 4.21
N LEU A 255 10.16 -51.70 4.95
CA LEU A 255 11.33 -50.97 4.44
C LEU A 255 12.40 -51.84 3.77
N ARG A 256 12.23 -53.17 3.69
CA ARG A 256 13.29 -54.07 3.20
C ARG A 256 13.44 -54.13 1.68
N ASP A 257 12.42 -53.73 0.93
CA ASP A 257 12.33 -53.93 -0.52
C ASP A 257 12.19 -52.64 -1.36
N ARG A 258 12.21 -51.43 -0.75
CA ARG A 258 12.23 -50.15 -1.49
C ARG A 258 13.67 -49.64 -1.67
N PRO A 259 14.08 -49.18 -2.87
CA PRO A 259 15.40 -48.60 -3.08
C PRO A 259 15.51 -47.20 -2.48
N GLU A 260 16.63 -46.91 -1.80
CA GLU A 260 16.92 -45.62 -1.13
C GLU A 260 16.89 -44.38 -2.06
N THR A 261 16.84 -44.58 -3.38
CA THR A 261 16.88 -43.52 -4.40
C THR A 261 15.53 -42.91 -4.74
N ASP A 262 14.43 -43.55 -4.35
CA ASP A 262 13.07 -43.18 -4.78
C ASP A 262 12.29 -42.35 -3.72
N ASP A 263 12.87 -42.09 -2.55
CA ASP A 263 12.26 -41.26 -1.51
C ASP A 263 12.58 -39.76 -1.67
N PRO A 264 11.65 -38.85 -1.29
CA PRO A 264 11.87 -37.42 -1.43
C PRO A 264 12.79 -36.92 -0.33
N SER A 265 13.85 -36.20 -0.70
CA SER A 265 14.87 -35.74 0.26
C SER A 265 14.33 -34.78 1.31
N ASN A 266 13.27 -34.03 1.00
CA ASN A 266 12.64 -33.05 1.90
C ASN A 266 11.13 -32.90 1.64
N ALA A 267 10.46 -32.15 2.51
CA ALA A 267 9.01 -31.93 2.44
C ALA A 267 8.58 -31.23 1.14
N LEU A 268 9.35 -30.26 0.62
CA LEU A 268 9.04 -29.63 -0.67
C LEU A 268 9.05 -30.65 -1.81
N ALA A 269 10.02 -31.56 -1.85
CA ALA A 269 10.06 -32.65 -2.83
C ALA A 269 8.88 -33.63 -2.68
N TYR A 270 8.40 -33.86 -1.45
CA TYR A 270 7.20 -34.64 -1.18
C TYR A 270 5.93 -33.97 -1.74
N LEU A 271 5.79 -32.66 -1.54
CA LEU A 271 4.66 -31.89 -2.08
C LEU A 271 4.67 -31.85 -3.62
N ILE A 272 5.86 -31.71 -4.23
CA ILE A 272 6.03 -31.78 -5.69
C ILE A 272 5.65 -33.15 -6.25
N ASP A 273 5.98 -34.25 -5.56
CA ASP A 273 5.50 -35.59 -5.92
C ASP A 273 3.97 -35.67 -5.85
N PHE A 274 3.35 -35.27 -4.73
CA PHE A 274 1.89 -35.27 -4.57
C PHE A 274 1.16 -34.50 -5.70
N LEU A 275 1.63 -33.31 -6.07
CA LEU A 275 1.07 -32.56 -7.19
C LEU A 275 1.19 -33.32 -8.53
N GLY A 276 2.33 -33.99 -8.74
CA GLY A 276 2.62 -34.76 -9.95
C GLY A 276 1.82 -36.06 -10.06
N THR A 277 1.73 -36.83 -8.98
CA THR A 277 1.33 -38.25 -8.98
C THR A 277 0.01 -38.56 -8.26
N ALA A 278 -0.53 -37.65 -7.44
CA ALA A 278 -1.61 -38.07 -6.54
C ALA A 278 -2.89 -38.52 -7.25
N SER A 279 -3.42 -39.66 -6.80
CA SER A 279 -4.57 -40.37 -7.37
C SER A 279 -5.32 -41.13 -6.26
N PRO A 280 -6.57 -41.58 -6.50
CA PRO A 280 -7.27 -42.42 -5.54
C PRO A 280 -6.50 -43.74 -5.33
N PRO A 281 -6.36 -44.24 -4.08
CA PRO A 281 -5.57 -45.44 -3.82
C PRO A 281 -6.03 -46.65 -4.64
N SER A 282 -5.07 -47.41 -5.19
CA SER A 282 -5.29 -48.58 -6.04
C SER A 282 -6.18 -49.68 -5.43
N SER A 283 -6.30 -49.68 -4.10
CA SER A 283 -7.12 -50.60 -3.30
C SER A 283 -8.60 -50.21 -3.18
N TRP A 284 -9.02 -49.06 -3.71
CA TRP A 284 -10.41 -48.58 -3.62
C TRP A 284 -11.28 -49.13 -4.76
N ASP A 285 -12.39 -49.78 -4.39
CA ASP A 285 -13.34 -50.44 -5.31
C ASP A 285 -14.32 -49.40 -5.92
N LEU A 286 -13.79 -48.46 -6.70
CA LEU A 286 -14.52 -47.30 -7.26
C LEU A 286 -15.36 -47.61 -8.50
N ASN A 287 -15.16 -48.80 -9.11
CA ASN A 287 -15.99 -49.27 -10.21
C ASN A 287 -17.22 -50.01 -9.65
N GLY A 288 -18.33 -49.28 -9.49
CA GLY A 288 -19.61 -49.84 -9.03
C GLY A 288 -19.94 -51.16 -9.73
N ARG A 289 -20.14 -52.22 -8.94
CA ARG A 289 -20.19 -53.60 -9.45
C ARG A 289 -21.43 -53.88 -10.31
N ILE A 290 -21.29 -53.76 -11.63
CA ILE A 290 -22.00 -54.68 -12.53
C ILE A 290 -21.32 -56.04 -12.39
N THR A 291 -21.92 -56.95 -11.63
CA THR A 291 -21.47 -58.35 -11.64
C THR A 291 -21.87 -59.00 -12.96
N SER A 292 -21.05 -59.91 -13.46
CA SER A 292 -21.27 -60.68 -14.70
C SER A 292 -22.43 -61.70 -14.62
N SER A 293 -23.30 -61.57 -13.62
CA SER A 293 -24.49 -62.40 -13.38
C SER A 293 -25.82 -61.63 -13.39
N GLY A 294 -25.80 -60.31 -13.54
CA GLY A 294 -27.02 -59.51 -13.79
C GLY A 294 -28.03 -59.42 -12.63
N HIS A 295 -27.64 -59.84 -11.42
CA HIS A 295 -28.45 -59.67 -10.21
C HIS A 295 -27.93 -58.51 -9.37
N TYR A 296 -28.84 -57.58 -9.05
CA TYR A 296 -28.69 -56.67 -7.92
C TYR A 296 -28.70 -57.48 -6.61
N LEU A 297 -27.88 -57.09 -5.64
CA LEU A 297 -27.93 -57.66 -4.28
C LEU A 297 -29.07 -56.99 -3.49
N ASP A 298 -29.59 -57.71 -2.48
CA ASP A 298 -30.77 -57.31 -1.70
C ASP A 298 -30.62 -55.94 -1.00
N GLU A 299 -31.76 -55.28 -0.80
CA GLU A 299 -31.90 -53.87 -0.36
C GLU A 299 -31.58 -53.60 1.13
N ASP A 300 -30.96 -54.54 1.85
CA ASP A 300 -30.76 -54.49 3.31
C ASP A 300 -29.34 -54.08 3.73
N ALA A 301 -28.95 -52.82 3.48
CA ALA A 301 -27.90 -52.12 4.23
C ALA A 301 -28.02 -50.59 4.08
N ASP A 302 -27.87 -49.85 5.19
CA ASP A 302 -27.75 -48.38 5.22
C ASP A 302 -26.37 -47.88 4.68
N GLU A 303 -25.90 -48.41 3.55
CA GLU A 303 -24.67 -47.95 2.91
C GLU A 303 -24.95 -46.68 2.09
N ALA A 304 -24.29 -45.58 2.48
CA ALA A 304 -24.28 -44.34 1.73
C ALA A 304 -23.78 -44.57 0.29
N ASP A 305 -24.36 -43.81 -0.66
CA ASP A 305 -24.11 -43.90 -2.10
C ASP A 305 -22.62 -44.17 -2.42
N PRO A 306 -22.27 -45.21 -3.20
CA PRO A 306 -20.89 -45.60 -3.45
C PRO A 306 -20.05 -44.42 -3.96
N LEU A 307 -18.91 -44.19 -3.31
CA LEU A 307 -18.00 -43.12 -3.67
C LEU A 307 -17.56 -43.27 -5.13
N SER A 308 -17.86 -42.27 -5.95
CA SER A 308 -17.51 -42.28 -7.37
C SER A 308 -16.02 -41.98 -7.58
N PHE A 309 -15.51 -42.28 -8.77
CA PHE A 309 -14.16 -41.85 -9.15
C PHE A 309 -14.10 -40.32 -9.27
N GLU A 310 -15.16 -39.70 -9.79
CA GLU A 310 -15.32 -38.25 -9.90
C GLU A 310 -15.26 -37.53 -8.54
N ASP A 311 -15.97 -38.04 -7.51
CA ASP A 311 -15.93 -37.50 -6.13
C ASP A 311 -14.49 -37.52 -5.56
N CYS A 312 -13.74 -38.57 -5.88
CA CYS A 312 -12.34 -38.70 -5.48
C CYS A 312 -11.44 -37.71 -6.22
N GLU A 313 -11.62 -37.56 -7.54
CA GLU A 313 -10.87 -36.60 -8.34
C GLU A 313 -11.13 -35.15 -7.91
N GLU A 314 -12.37 -34.78 -7.60
CA GLU A 314 -12.72 -33.44 -7.09
C GLU A 314 -12.03 -33.14 -5.76
N SER A 315 -12.05 -34.10 -4.83
CA SER A 315 -11.40 -33.97 -3.53
C SER A 315 -9.87 -33.87 -3.65
N ILE A 316 -9.25 -34.69 -4.51
CA ILE A 316 -7.81 -34.66 -4.79
C ILE A 316 -7.42 -33.37 -5.54
N ALA A 317 -8.26 -32.87 -6.46
CA ALA A 317 -8.04 -31.60 -7.14
C ALA A 317 -8.08 -30.42 -6.16
N THR A 318 -9.02 -30.43 -5.19
CA THR A 318 -9.08 -29.47 -4.08
C THR A 318 -7.78 -29.49 -3.26
N GLY A 319 -7.32 -30.69 -2.83
CA GLY A 319 -6.05 -30.84 -2.12
C GLY A 319 -4.84 -30.34 -2.92
N LYS A 320 -4.75 -30.70 -4.21
CA LYS A 320 -3.70 -30.21 -5.12
C LYS A 320 -3.74 -28.68 -5.27
N ALA A 321 -4.92 -28.07 -5.34
CA ALA A 321 -5.05 -26.62 -5.44
C ALA A 321 -4.48 -25.89 -4.21
N SER A 322 -4.71 -26.42 -3.01
CA SER A 322 -4.08 -25.92 -1.77
C SER A 322 -2.56 -26.09 -1.76
N ILE A 323 -2.05 -27.27 -2.14
CA ILE A 323 -0.59 -27.50 -2.22
C ILE A 323 0.06 -26.64 -3.32
N ILE A 324 -0.61 -26.36 -4.44
CA ILE A 324 -0.13 -25.40 -5.45
C ILE A 324 0.02 -24.01 -4.85
N ARG A 325 -0.97 -23.54 -4.06
CA ARG A 325 -0.88 -22.22 -3.40
C ARG A 325 0.26 -22.17 -2.38
N ALA A 326 0.47 -23.25 -1.60
CA ALA A 326 1.62 -23.40 -0.72
C ALA A 326 2.97 -23.32 -1.47
N VAL A 327 3.13 -24.12 -2.53
CA VAL A 327 4.37 -24.19 -3.34
C VAL A 327 4.65 -22.87 -4.05
N VAL A 328 3.62 -22.19 -4.57
CA VAL A 328 3.76 -20.86 -5.19
C VAL A 328 4.17 -19.82 -4.15
N ALA A 329 3.59 -19.82 -2.95
CA ALA A 329 3.99 -18.91 -1.87
C ALA A 329 5.46 -19.15 -1.45
N LEU A 330 5.84 -20.40 -1.15
CA LEU A 330 7.22 -20.79 -0.82
C LEU A 330 8.21 -20.40 -1.94
N SER A 331 7.80 -20.44 -3.21
CA SER A 331 8.67 -20.05 -4.33
C SER A 331 9.09 -18.58 -4.34
N PHE A 332 8.49 -17.72 -3.51
CA PHE A 332 8.90 -16.33 -3.30
C PHE A 332 10.15 -16.19 -2.40
N GLU A 333 10.46 -17.17 -1.55
CA GLU A 333 11.70 -17.18 -0.75
C GLU A 333 12.91 -17.70 -1.55
N LEU A 334 12.68 -18.39 -2.69
CA LEU A 334 13.72 -19.07 -3.46
C LEU A 334 14.47 -18.14 -4.44
N GLU A 335 15.76 -18.42 -4.64
CA GLU A 335 16.53 -17.90 -5.78
C GLU A 335 16.67 -18.95 -6.90
N ALA A 336 16.56 -18.53 -8.17
CA ALA A 336 16.81 -19.41 -9.31
C ALA A 336 18.29 -19.80 -9.50
N THR A 337 19.19 -19.13 -8.79
CA THR A 337 20.65 -19.32 -8.81
C THR A 337 21.18 -20.16 -7.65
N GLU A 338 20.34 -20.63 -6.73
CA GLU A 338 20.79 -21.44 -5.60
C GLU A 338 20.96 -22.92 -6.01
N ASP A 339 22.20 -23.43 -5.96
CA ASP A 339 22.54 -24.80 -6.35
C ASP A 339 21.72 -25.87 -5.61
N ARG A 340 21.35 -25.62 -4.34
CA ARG A 340 20.53 -26.53 -3.51
C ARG A 340 19.12 -26.74 -4.05
N LEU A 341 18.61 -25.79 -4.85
CA LEU A 341 17.25 -25.74 -5.39
C LEU A 341 17.19 -25.93 -6.91
N ALA A 342 18.32 -26.22 -7.56
CA ALA A 342 18.37 -26.47 -9.00
C ALA A 342 17.38 -27.57 -9.43
N TRP A 343 17.16 -28.60 -8.61
CA TRP A 343 16.20 -29.67 -8.86
C TRP A 343 14.76 -29.14 -8.97
N PHE A 344 14.35 -28.18 -8.12
CA PHE A 344 13.01 -27.61 -8.10
C PHE A 344 12.74 -26.84 -9.40
N TRP A 345 13.69 -26.03 -9.84
CA TRP A 345 13.58 -25.27 -11.09
C TRP A 345 13.60 -26.13 -12.35
N VAL A 346 14.28 -27.28 -12.32
CA VAL A 346 14.18 -28.31 -13.36
C VAL A 346 12.77 -28.92 -13.42
N HIS A 347 12.15 -29.21 -12.26
CA HIS A 347 10.77 -29.70 -12.21
C HIS A 347 9.77 -28.67 -12.71
N MET A 348 9.86 -27.40 -12.27
CA MET A 348 8.99 -26.33 -12.76
C MET A 348 9.11 -26.13 -14.27
N ARG A 349 10.31 -26.15 -14.83
CA ARG A 349 10.51 -26.09 -16.29
C ARG A 349 9.92 -27.30 -17.02
N ALA A 350 9.97 -28.50 -16.44
CA ALA A 350 9.32 -29.68 -17.00
C ALA A 350 7.79 -29.55 -16.98
N TRP A 351 7.22 -29.00 -15.92
CA TRP A 351 5.78 -28.74 -15.79
C TRP A 351 5.27 -27.68 -16.77
N CYS A 352 6.04 -26.63 -17.10
CA CYS A 352 5.68 -25.69 -18.17
C CYS A 352 5.43 -26.36 -19.55
N ARG A 353 5.82 -27.63 -19.74
CA ARG A 353 5.64 -28.40 -20.98
C ARG A 353 4.50 -29.43 -20.90
N ARG A 354 3.89 -29.63 -19.72
CA ARG A 354 2.74 -30.53 -19.51
C ARG A 354 1.41 -29.84 -19.82
N LEU A 355 1.19 -29.55 -21.11
CA LEU A 355 0.02 -28.80 -21.59
C LEU A 355 -1.33 -29.52 -21.36
N GLU A 356 -1.30 -30.78 -20.92
CA GLU A 356 -2.42 -31.57 -20.44
C GLU A 356 -2.76 -31.36 -18.94
N ARG A 357 -1.95 -30.61 -18.20
CA ARG A 357 -2.09 -30.32 -16.76
C ARG A 357 -1.96 -28.82 -16.50
N ASP A 358 -3.04 -28.09 -16.77
CA ASP A 358 -3.14 -26.63 -16.60
C ASP A 358 -2.76 -26.16 -15.19
N ASP A 359 -3.06 -26.97 -14.17
CA ASP A 359 -2.73 -26.73 -12.76
C ASP A 359 -1.21 -26.69 -12.52
N LEU A 360 -0.47 -27.65 -13.08
CA LEU A 360 0.99 -27.72 -12.99
C LEU A 360 1.67 -26.64 -13.83
N VAL A 361 1.14 -26.37 -15.02
CA VAL A 361 1.65 -25.29 -15.90
C VAL A 361 1.46 -23.92 -15.23
N ALA A 362 0.30 -23.68 -14.61
CA ALA A 362 0.04 -22.45 -13.87
C ALA A 362 0.94 -22.33 -12.64
N CYS A 363 1.08 -23.40 -11.84
CA CYS A 363 2.00 -23.45 -10.70
C CYS A 363 3.43 -23.05 -11.11
N ALA A 364 3.96 -23.67 -12.18
CA ALA A 364 5.31 -23.39 -12.66
C ALA A 364 5.50 -21.94 -13.13
N PHE A 365 4.58 -21.39 -13.93
CA PHE A 365 4.69 -20.00 -14.38
C PHE A 365 4.52 -18.99 -13.24
N LEU A 366 3.66 -19.27 -12.24
CA LEU A 366 3.56 -18.44 -11.04
C LEU A 366 4.87 -18.47 -10.23
N SER A 367 5.48 -19.64 -10.04
CA SER A 367 6.77 -19.77 -9.34
C SER A 367 7.92 -19.05 -10.06
N PHE A 368 8.00 -19.14 -11.39
CA PHE A 368 8.95 -18.30 -12.14
C PHE A 368 8.63 -16.80 -12.04
N GLY A 369 7.35 -16.45 -11.95
CA GLY A 369 6.90 -15.07 -11.74
C GLY A 369 7.38 -14.49 -10.41
N ASN A 370 7.35 -15.29 -9.36
CA ASN A 370 7.81 -14.93 -8.01
C ASN A 370 9.33 -14.76 -7.90
N VAL A 371 10.13 -15.33 -8.80
CA VAL A 371 11.59 -15.08 -8.88
C VAL A 371 11.93 -13.84 -9.70
N ALA A 372 11.11 -13.49 -10.70
CA ALA A 372 11.34 -12.37 -11.63
C ALA A 372 11.18 -10.96 -11.02
N ARG A 373 11.51 -10.79 -9.73
CA ARG A 373 11.29 -9.56 -8.94
C ARG A 373 12.29 -8.43 -9.21
N GLN A 374 13.46 -8.74 -9.76
CA GLN A 374 14.54 -7.78 -10.01
C GLN A 374 15.08 -7.95 -11.44
N ASP A 375 15.66 -6.89 -11.99
CA ASP A 375 16.22 -6.89 -13.34
C ASP A 375 17.17 -8.08 -13.63
N PRO A 376 18.13 -8.45 -12.76
CA PRO A 376 19.03 -9.57 -13.04
C PRO A 376 18.32 -10.93 -13.17
N SER A 377 17.39 -11.26 -12.26
CA SER A 377 16.67 -12.54 -12.30
C SER A 377 15.68 -12.61 -13.45
N ALA A 378 14.97 -11.51 -13.74
CA ALA A 378 14.10 -11.39 -14.89
C ALA A 378 14.86 -11.48 -16.23
N ILE A 379 16.08 -10.94 -16.32
CA ILE A 379 16.94 -11.06 -17.51
C ILE A 379 17.46 -12.50 -17.66
N ALA A 380 17.87 -13.15 -16.57
CA ALA A 380 18.37 -14.52 -16.59
C ALA A 380 17.33 -15.51 -17.14
N LEU A 381 16.04 -15.36 -16.77
CA LEU A 381 14.95 -16.21 -17.25
C LEU A 381 14.70 -16.15 -18.78
N LEU A 382 15.16 -15.11 -19.47
CA LEU A 382 15.05 -15.01 -20.93
C LEU A 382 16.36 -15.24 -21.68
N SER A 383 17.48 -15.44 -20.97
CA SER A 383 18.83 -15.46 -21.54
C SER A 383 19.38 -16.89 -21.75
N GLY A 384 20.27 -17.02 -22.74
CA GLY A 384 21.03 -18.25 -22.98
C GLY A 384 20.21 -19.45 -23.45
N THR A 385 20.81 -20.64 -23.39
CA THR A 385 20.18 -21.92 -23.77
C THR A 385 19.08 -22.36 -22.80
N THR A 386 19.01 -21.74 -21.62
CA THR A 386 18.00 -21.96 -20.58
C THR A 386 16.93 -20.87 -20.57
N SER A 387 16.75 -20.11 -21.66
CA SER A 387 15.60 -19.20 -21.80
C SER A 387 14.28 -19.94 -21.57
N LEU A 388 13.33 -19.31 -20.87
CA LEU A 388 11.95 -19.80 -20.64
C LEU A 388 10.97 -19.33 -21.74
N LEU A 389 11.46 -18.50 -22.67
CA LEU A 389 10.67 -17.97 -23.77
C LEU A 389 9.97 -19.04 -24.63
N PRO A 390 10.60 -20.19 -24.98
CA PRO A 390 9.94 -21.23 -25.77
C PRO A 390 8.72 -21.81 -25.07
N GLU A 391 8.81 -22.07 -23.76
CA GLU A 391 7.71 -22.58 -22.94
C GLU A 391 6.56 -21.57 -22.82
N ILE A 392 6.88 -20.29 -22.60
CA ILE A 392 5.89 -19.20 -22.59
C ILE A 392 5.16 -19.16 -23.94
N MET A 393 5.89 -19.13 -25.06
CA MET A 393 5.30 -19.06 -26.40
C MET A 393 4.46 -20.29 -26.75
N ALA A 394 4.85 -21.49 -26.31
CA ALA A 394 4.10 -22.73 -26.52
C ALA A 394 2.73 -22.73 -25.81
N SER A 395 2.62 -21.94 -24.74
CA SER A 395 1.43 -21.86 -23.88
C SER A 395 0.54 -20.63 -24.16
N MET A 396 0.94 -19.75 -25.09
CA MET A 396 0.12 -18.60 -25.53
C MET A 396 -0.77 -18.95 -26.73
N LYS A 397 -1.90 -19.63 -26.48
CA LYS A 397 -2.89 -20.09 -27.47
C LYS A 397 -4.30 -19.62 -27.12
N PRO A 398 -5.22 -19.44 -28.09
CA PRO A 398 -6.62 -19.06 -27.79
C PRO A 398 -7.34 -20.02 -26.84
N GLU A 399 -6.97 -21.30 -26.88
CA GLU A 399 -7.54 -22.40 -26.11
C GLU A 399 -6.92 -22.55 -24.70
N THR A 400 -5.84 -21.81 -24.39
CA THR A 400 -5.15 -21.88 -23.09
C THR A 400 -6.12 -21.58 -21.94
N ASN A 401 -6.09 -22.42 -20.90
CA ASN A 401 -6.91 -22.28 -19.70
C ASN A 401 -6.69 -20.95 -18.98
N VAL A 402 -7.76 -20.39 -18.41
CA VAL A 402 -7.74 -19.11 -17.67
C VAL A 402 -6.69 -19.08 -16.56
N LEU A 403 -6.48 -20.19 -15.84
CA LEU A 403 -5.45 -20.30 -14.81
C LEU A 403 -4.04 -20.09 -15.38
N VAL A 404 -3.75 -20.75 -16.50
CA VAL A 404 -2.48 -20.63 -17.22
C VAL A 404 -2.34 -19.25 -17.86
N GLN A 405 -3.41 -18.66 -18.41
CA GLN A 405 -3.40 -17.30 -18.92
C GLN A 405 -3.02 -16.29 -17.82
N HIS A 406 -3.63 -16.41 -16.64
CA HIS A 406 -3.30 -15.57 -15.48
C HIS A 406 -1.82 -15.71 -15.08
N ALA A 407 -1.34 -16.95 -14.95
CA ALA A 407 0.05 -17.24 -14.59
C ALA A 407 1.07 -16.68 -15.61
N ILE A 408 0.86 -16.91 -16.91
CA ILE A 408 1.72 -16.40 -17.98
C ILE A 408 1.71 -14.86 -18.01
N VAL A 409 0.54 -14.24 -17.86
CA VAL A 409 0.42 -12.78 -17.88
C VAL A 409 1.09 -12.16 -16.64
N GLY A 410 0.98 -12.79 -15.47
CA GLY A 410 1.70 -12.39 -14.26
C GLY A 410 3.23 -12.45 -14.43
N LEU A 411 3.74 -13.57 -14.94
CA LEU A 411 5.16 -13.74 -15.28
C LEU A 411 5.63 -12.70 -16.31
N LEU A 412 4.90 -12.54 -17.42
CA LEU A 412 5.22 -11.56 -18.47
C LEU A 412 5.21 -10.12 -17.95
N LYS A 413 4.32 -9.79 -17.00
CA LYS A 413 4.28 -8.45 -16.38
C LYS A 413 5.61 -8.13 -15.71
N ASN A 414 6.17 -9.07 -14.97
CA ASN A 414 7.48 -8.94 -14.33
C ASN A 414 8.62 -8.95 -15.37
N LEU A 415 8.63 -9.92 -16.30
CA LEU A 415 9.66 -10.02 -17.35
C LEU A 415 9.70 -8.81 -18.30
N SER A 416 8.62 -8.05 -18.45
CA SER A 416 8.54 -6.88 -19.33
C SER A 416 9.15 -5.58 -18.75
N ILE A 417 9.53 -5.57 -17.47
CA ILE A 417 10.08 -4.38 -16.79
C ILE A 417 11.50 -4.03 -17.28
N PRO A 418 12.47 -4.97 -17.30
CA PRO A 418 13.87 -4.65 -17.61
C PRO A 418 14.05 -4.22 -19.07
N ALA A 419 14.90 -3.22 -19.32
CA ALA A 419 15.08 -2.65 -20.66
C ALA A 419 15.53 -3.70 -21.70
N THR A 420 16.45 -4.59 -21.33
CA THR A 420 16.96 -5.69 -22.17
C THR A 420 15.84 -6.64 -22.62
N ASN A 421 14.97 -7.04 -21.69
CA ASN A 421 13.90 -8.00 -21.96
C ASN A 421 12.84 -7.45 -22.92
N LYS A 422 12.62 -6.14 -22.95
CA LYS A 422 11.66 -5.52 -23.89
C LYS A 422 12.04 -5.77 -25.34
N VAL A 423 13.32 -5.88 -25.66
CA VAL A 423 13.79 -6.22 -27.02
C VAL A 423 13.47 -7.68 -27.32
N VAL A 424 13.89 -8.60 -26.45
CA VAL A 424 13.69 -10.05 -26.59
C VAL A 424 12.19 -10.42 -26.71
N LEU A 425 11.35 -9.88 -25.83
CA LEU A 425 9.89 -10.11 -25.84
C LEU A 425 9.20 -9.42 -27.04
N GLY A 426 9.80 -8.34 -27.56
CA GLY A 426 9.38 -7.65 -28.77
C GLY A 426 9.61 -8.48 -30.03
N GLU A 427 10.84 -8.98 -30.21
CA GLU A 427 11.24 -9.87 -31.31
C GLU A 427 10.43 -11.18 -31.31
N ALA A 428 10.09 -11.69 -30.11
CA ALA A 428 9.20 -12.84 -29.92
C ALA A 428 7.71 -12.57 -30.22
N ASN A 429 7.33 -11.33 -30.58
CA ASN A 429 5.97 -10.91 -30.90
C ASN A 429 4.94 -11.17 -29.77
N ILE A 430 5.36 -11.07 -28.50
CA ILE A 430 4.51 -11.33 -27.32
C ILE A 430 3.24 -10.47 -27.32
N ILE A 431 3.32 -9.22 -27.80
CA ILE A 431 2.17 -8.31 -27.88
C ILE A 431 1.07 -8.87 -28.81
N SER A 432 1.44 -9.31 -30.02
CA SER A 432 0.49 -9.92 -30.96
C SER A 432 -0.03 -11.25 -30.41
N LYS A 433 0.81 -12.03 -29.70
CA LYS A 433 0.41 -13.28 -29.06
C LYS A 433 -0.63 -13.08 -27.96
N LEU A 434 -0.55 -12.02 -27.15
CA LEU A 434 -1.60 -11.67 -26.19
C LEU A 434 -2.95 -11.40 -26.88
N ALA A 435 -2.95 -10.63 -27.98
CA ALA A 435 -4.17 -10.37 -28.76
C ALA A 435 -4.72 -11.64 -29.45
N GLN A 436 -3.84 -12.55 -29.90
CA GLN A 436 -4.23 -13.84 -30.49
C GLN A 436 -4.85 -14.77 -29.44
N MET A 437 -4.27 -14.83 -28.24
CA MET A 437 -4.82 -15.54 -27.06
C MET A 437 -6.19 -14.99 -26.62
N GLY A 438 -6.56 -13.79 -27.08
CA GLY A 438 -7.91 -13.24 -26.94
C GLY A 438 -8.22 -12.71 -25.54
N VAL A 439 -7.19 -12.37 -24.75
CA VAL A 439 -7.34 -11.90 -23.36
C VAL A 439 -8.24 -10.66 -23.27
N TRP A 440 -8.21 -9.78 -24.28
CA TRP A 440 -9.02 -8.55 -24.33
C TRP A 440 -10.31 -8.68 -25.17
N ARG A 441 -10.79 -9.90 -25.46
CA ARG A 441 -12.12 -10.10 -26.07
C ARG A 441 -13.21 -9.92 -25.02
N SER A 442 -14.39 -9.45 -25.43
CA SER A 442 -15.55 -9.21 -24.55
C SER A 442 -16.03 -10.45 -23.79
N GLY A 443 -15.83 -11.65 -24.35
CA GLY A 443 -16.10 -12.92 -23.65
C GLY A 443 -15.17 -13.22 -22.46
N ARG A 444 -14.22 -12.32 -22.13
CA ARG A 444 -13.27 -12.46 -21.01
C ARG A 444 -13.42 -11.35 -19.96
N ASP A 445 -14.51 -10.60 -19.97
CA ASP A 445 -14.66 -9.38 -19.15
C ASP A 445 -14.83 -9.64 -17.65
N VAL A 446 -15.28 -10.86 -17.30
CA VAL A 446 -15.24 -11.38 -15.93
C VAL A 446 -13.81 -11.60 -15.40
N LEU A 447 -12.78 -11.50 -16.26
CA LEU A 447 -11.36 -11.69 -15.93
C LEU A 447 -10.58 -10.37 -15.97
N GLY A 448 -11.16 -9.31 -15.41
CA GLY A 448 -10.56 -7.96 -15.40
C GLY A 448 -9.11 -7.91 -14.90
N SER A 449 -8.75 -8.75 -13.92
CA SER A 449 -7.36 -8.86 -13.42
C SER A 449 -6.38 -9.36 -14.50
N VAL A 450 -6.77 -10.32 -15.32
CA VAL A 450 -5.97 -10.83 -16.45
C VAL A 450 -5.91 -9.80 -17.57
N GLN A 451 -7.03 -9.14 -17.89
CA GLN A 451 -7.10 -8.07 -18.87
C GLN A 451 -6.15 -6.91 -18.50
N GLY A 452 -6.27 -6.38 -17.28
CA GLY A 452 -5.44 -5.29 -16.77
C GLY A 452 -3.96 -5.66 -16.65
N ALA A 453 -3.63 -6.88 -16.20
CA ALA A 453 -2.25 -7.34 -16.16
C ALA A 453 -1.65 -7.48 -17.58
N ALA A 454 -2.39 -7.98 -18.56
CA ALA A 454 -1.94 -8.08 -19.94
C ALA A 454 -1.76 -6.70 -20.60
N VAL A 455 -2.63 -5.74 -20.30
CA VAL A 455 -2.43 -4.33 -20.66
C VAL A 455 -1.12 -3.80 -20.07
N GLY A 456 -0.85 -4.11 -18.79
CA GLY A 456 0.42 -3.78 -18.12
C GLY A 456 1.66 -4.30 -18.83
N VAL A 457 1.61 -5.53 -19.37
CA VAL A 457 2.70 -6.10 -20.21
C VAL A 457 2.94 -5.22 -21.43
N VAL A 458 1.90 -4.89 -22.21
CA VAL A 458 2.05 -4.06 -23.42
C VAL A 458 2.55 -2.65 -23.06
N LYS A 459 2.03 -2.06 -21.98
CA LYS A 459 2.47 -0.75 -21.46
C LYS A 459 3.96 -0.74 -21.16
N ASN A 460 4.47 -1.77 -20.48
CA ASN A 460 5.88 -1.91 -20.13
C ASN A 460 6.76 -2.15 -21.36
N LEU A 461 6.34 -3.03 -22.28
CA LEU A 461 7.04 -3.33 -23.52
C LEU A 461 7.16 -2.12 -24.44
N CYS A 462 6.17 -1.21 -24.45
CA CYS A 462 6.25 0.04 -25.22
C CYS A 462 7.11 1.11 -24.54
N LYS A 463 7.18 1.16 -23.20
CA LYS A 463 7.85 2.24 -22.45
C LYS A 463 9.34 2.35 -22.81
N GLY A 464 9.69 3.38 -23.58
CA GLY A 464 11.04 3.68 -24.03
C GLY A 464 11.51 2.83 -25.21
N ASN A 465 10.61 2.09 -25.86
CA ASN A 465 10.95 1.19 -26.97
C ASN A 465 10.14 1.56 -28.24
N PRO A 466 10.75 2.28 -29.21
CA PRO A 466 10.06 2.68 -30.43
C PRO A 466 9.66 1.52 -31.35
N ILE A 467 10.41 0.40 -31.33
CA ILE A 467 10.16 -0.76 -32.19
C ILE A 467 8.88 -1.47 -31.75
N ASN A 468 8.77 -1.79 -30.46
CA ASN A 468 7.56 -2.36 -29.87
C ASN A 468 6.37 -1.42 -30.05
N SER A 469 6.58 -0.12 -29.83
CA SER A 469 5.55 0.90 -29.99
C SER A 469 5.00 0.98 -31.43
N ALA A 470 5.86 0.86 -32.44
CA ALA A 470 5.44 0.77 -33.83
C ALA A 470 4.69 -0.54 -34.12
N SER A 471 5.14 -1.66 -33.56
CA SER A 471 4.51 -2.98 -33.72
C SER A 471 3.04 -2.98 -33.28
N VAL A 472 2.72 -2.35 -32.13
CA VAL A 472 1.32 -2.23 -31.65
C VAL A 472 0.40 -1.57 -32.68
N ILE A 473 0.86 -0.48 -33.28
CA ILE A 473 0.04 0.35 -34.20
C ILE A 473 -0.08 -0.30 -35.59
N LEU A 474 0.94 -1.05 -36.01
CA LEU A 474 0.90 -1.83 -37.25
C LEU A 474 0.02 -3.10 -37.12
N ASP A 475 -0.07 -3.69 -35.92
CA ASP A 475 -1.02 -4.77 -35.63
C ASP A 475 -2.41 -4.22 -35.29
N CYS A 476 -3.26 -4.11 -36.33
CA CYS A 476 -4.63 -3.65 -36.19
C CYS A 476 -5.51 -4.52 -35.26
N ASN A 477 -5.16 -5.79 -35.03
CA ASN A 477 -5.87 -6.66 -34.09
C ASN A 477 -5.51 -6.32 -32.63
N VAL A 478 -4.24 -6.03 -32.35
CA VAL A 478 -3.83 -5.52 -31.02
C VAL A 478 -4.45 -4.14 -30.76
N THR A 479 -4.26 -3.18 -31.68
CA THR A 479 -4.78 -1.82 -31.51
C THR A 479 -6.31 -1.80 -31.41
N GLY A 480 -7.00 -2.59 -32.24
CA GLY A 480 -8.45 -2.76 -32.16
C GLY A 480 -8.92 -3.25 -30.81
N GLN A 481 -8.39 -4.39 -30.34
CA GLN A 481 -8.77 -4.98 -29.04
C GLN A 481 -8.50 -4.04 -27.86
N LEU A 482 -7.39 -3.29 -27.85
CA LEU A 482 -7.10 -2.32 -26.79
C LEU A 482 -8.07 -1.12 -26.81
N LEU A 483 -8.39 -0.58 -27.98
CA LEU A 483 -9.36 0.52 -28.11
C LEU A 483 -10.79 0.07 -27.79
N ASP A 484 -11.14 -1.18 -28.11
CA ASP A 484 -12.42 -1.77 -27.79
C ASP A 484 -12.54 -2.00 -26.27
N LEU A 485 -11.50 -2.54 -25.61
CA LEU A 485 -11.40 -2.67 -24.15
C LEU A 485 -11.57 -1.32 -23.44
N ILE A 486 -10.87 -0.27 -23.87
CA ILE A 486 -11.02 1.08 -23.29
C ILE A 486 -12.45 1.61 -23.43
N SER A 487 -13.13 1.27 -24.52
CA SER A 487 -14.50 1.75 -24.78
C SER A 487 -15.59 1.03 -23.97
N ARG A 488 -15.35 -0.23 -23.58
CA ARG A 488 -16.37 -1.12 -22.99
C ARG A 488 -16.13 -1.52 -21.53
N SER A 489 -14.93 -1.26 -20.99
CA SER A 489 -14.59 -1.59 -19.60
C SER A 489 -15.16 -0.56 -18.64
N ASP A 490 -16.02 -0.98 -17.71
CA ASP A 490 -16.53 -0.09 -16.66
C ASP A 490 -15.46 0.29 -15.62
N ASP A 491 -14.50 -0.62 -15.36
CA ASP A 491 -13.37 -0.37 -14.46
C ASP A 491 -12.51 0.82 -14.94
N PRO A 492 -12.41 1.92 -14.16
CA PRO A 492 -11.52 3.04 -14.47
C PRO A 492 -10.04 2.65 -14.51
N ALA A 493 -9.60 1.71 -13.66
CA ALA A 493 -8.20 1.31 -13.57
C ALA A 493 -7.72 0.64 -14.87
N ILE A 494 -8.49 -0.32 -15.41
CA ILE A 494 -8.21 -0.95 -16.70
C ILE A 494 -8.24 0.08 -17.83
N ARG A 495 -9.23 0.98 -17.85
CA ARG A 495 -9.33 2.04 -18.88
C ARG A 495 -8.12 2.97 -18.88
N PHE A 496 -7.71 3.47 -17.72
CA PHE A 496 -6.55 4.36 -17.61
C PHE A 496 -5.26 3.61 -17.93
N GLU A 497 -5.03 2.41 -17.40
CA GLU A 497 -3.83 1.64 -17.68
C GLU A 497 -3.70 1.31 -19.19
N ALA A 498 -4.83 1.05 -19.87
CA ALA A 498 -4.86 0.85 -21.32
C ALA A 498 -4.66 2.15 -22.11
N ALA A 499 -5.18 3.29 -21.64
CA ALA A 499 -4.89 4.60 -22.22
C ALA A 499 -3.39 4.95 -22.13
N ARG A 500 -2.73 4.58 -21.04
CA ARG A 500 -1.28 4.77 -20.83
C ARG A 500 -0.40 3.93 -21.78
N VAL A 501 -0.92 2.83 -22.33
CA VAL A 501 -0.25 2.13 -23.45
C VAL A 501 -0.03 3.10 -24.62
N PHE A 502 -1.08 3.82 -25.03
CA PHE A 502 -1.00 4.79 -26.12
C PHE A 502 -0.11 5.99 -25.78
N VAL A 503 -0.03 6.43 -24.51
CA VAL A 503 0.95 7.46 -24.09
C VAL A 503 2.38 6.96 -24.24
N ASN A 504 2.68 5.74 -23.79
CA ASN A 504 4.01 5.14 -23.94
C ASN A 504 4.40 4.94 -25.42
N ILE A 505 3.43 4.64 -26.28
CA ILE A 505 3.63 4.55 -27.73
C ILE A 505 3.94 5.94 -28.32
N VAL A 506 3.14 6.97 -28.02
CA VAL A 506 3.39 8.35 -28.50
C VAL A 506 4.75 8.86 -28.04
N THR A 507 5.07 8.74 -26.76
CA THR A 507 6.34 9.24 -26.19
C THR A 507 7.56 8.49 -26.72
N SER A 508 7.47 7.19 -26.95
CA SER A 508 8.56 6.40 -27.54
C SER A 508 8.71 6.63 -29.04
N LEU A 509 7.63 6.79 -29.79
CA LEU A 509 7.68 7.19 -31.20
C LEU A 509 8.05 8.67 -31.40
N ALA A 510 7.99 9.48 -30.34
CA ALA A 510 8.55 10.84 -30.32
C ALA A 510 10.06 10.89 -30.01
N SER A 511 10.67 9.84 -29.44
CA SER A 511 12.10 9.85 -29.07
C SER A 511 13.05 9.54 -30.24
N VAL A 512 12.54 8.94 -31.33
CA VAL A 512 13.33 8.66 -32.54
C VAL A 512 13.83 9.93 -33.26
N SER A 513 14.72 9.69 -34.23
CA SER A 513 15.38 10.68 -35.08
C SER A 513 14.40 11.73 -35.62
N ARG A 514 14.86 12.98 -35.77
CA ARG A 514 14.01 14.09 -36.27
C ARG A 514 13.38 13.80 -37.64
N GLY A 515 14.02 12.98 -38.49
CA GLY A 515 13.51 12.64 -39.82
C GLY A 515 12.44 11.54 -39.83
N ASP A 516 12.45 10.65 -38.84
CA ASP A 516 11.53 9.50 -38.77
C ASP A 516 10.33 9.76 -37.87
N ARG A 517 10.50 10.63 -36.85
CA ARG A 517 9.49 11.02 -35.86
C ARG A 517 8.13 11.43 -36.46
N GLY A 518 8.13 12.23 -37.53
CA GLY A 518 6.88 12.61 -38.20
C GLY A 518 6.19 11.38 -38.78
N LYS A 519 6.91 10.57 -39.56
CA LYS A 519 6.38 9.37 -40.23
C LYS A 519 5.81 8.35 -39.24
N THR A 520 6.44 8.16 -38.08
CA THR A 520 5.96 7.24 -37.04
C THR A 520 4.72 7.78 -36.33
N LEU A 521 4.70 9.06 -35.95
CA LEU A 521 3.57 9.67 -35.27
C LEU A 521 2.35 9.89 -36.19
N HIS A 522 2.53 9.96 -37.52
CA HIS A 522 1.42 9.97 -38.48
C HIS A 522 0.48 8.75 -38.32
N LEU A 523 1.01 7.58 -37.92
CA LEU A 523 0.21 6.35 -37.75
C LEU A 523 -0.74 6.42 -36.53
N LEU A 524 -0.51 7.34 -35.60
CA LEU A 524 -1.30 7.52 -34.38
C LEU A 524 -2.42 8.54 -34.50
N VAL A 525 -2.44 9.34 -35.57
CA VAL A 525 -3.45 10.41 -35.75
C VAL A 525 -4.74 9.82 -36.30
N HIS A 526 -5.45 9.15 -35.39
CA HIS A 526 -6.74 8.52 -35.59
C HIS A 526 -7.70 8.96 -34.48
N ASP A 527 -8.94 9.27 -34.82
CA ASP A 527 -9.87 9.94 -33.91
C ASP A 527 -10.16 9.11 -32.64
N ARG A 528 -10.22 7.77 -32.75
CA ARG A 528 -10.30 6.86 -31.59
C ARG A 528 -9.12 7.01 -30.61
N ILE A 529 -7.89 7.25 -31.08
CA ILE A 529 -6.69 7.36 -30.23
C ILE A 529 -6.63 8.74 -29.57
N ILE A 530 -7.00 9.80 -30.30
CA ILE A 530 -7.13 11.16 -29.75
C ILE A 530 -8.20 11.17 -28.63
N ALA A 531 -9.34 10.50 -28.87
CA ALA A 531 -10.40 10.35 -27.87
C ALA A 531 -9.93 9.61 -26.59
N VAL A 532 -8.99 8.66 -26.68
CA VAL A 532 -8.40 7.99 -25.49
C VAL A 532 -7.70 9.01 -24.58
N PHE A 533 -6.87 9.90 -25.14
CA PHE A 533 -6.18 10.93 -24.35
C PHE A 533 -7.14 11.98 -23.78
N ILE A 534 -8.15 12.39 -24.54
CA ILE A 534 -9.17 13.34 -24.06
C ILE A 534 -10.01 12.73 -22.93
N ARG A 535 -10.41 11.46 -23.04
CA ARG A 535 -11.13 10.73 -21.98
C ARG A 535 -10.25 10.50 -20.74
N MET A 536 -8.96 10.22 -20.92
CA MET A 536 -8.02 10.10 -19.79
C MET A 536 -7.79 11.44 -19.07
N LEU A 537 -7.70 12.54 -19.81
CA LEU A 537 -7.64 13.90 -19.25
C LEU A 537 -8.94 14.27 -18.48
N GLN A 538 -10.10 13.89 -19.01
CA GLN A 538 -11.42 14.14 -18.40
C GLN A 538 -11.66 13.32 -17.13
N GLY A 539 -11.52 12.00 -17.21
CA GLY A 539 -11.77 11.10 -16.08
C GLY A 539 -10.62 11.06 -15.06
N GLY A 540 -9.41 11.46 -15.48
CA GLY A 540 -8.21 11.43 -14.65
C GLY A 540 -7.99 12.64 -13.75
N ARG A 541 -8.96 13.56 -13.60
CA ARG A 541 -8.81 14.82 -12.83
C ARG A 541 -8.56 14.66 -11.31
N GLN A 542 -8.56 13.44 -10.78
CA GLN A 542 -8.10 13.14 -9.41
C GLN A 542 -6.69 12.51 -9.37
N TYR A 543 -6.02 12.41 -10.52
CA TYR A 543 -4.73 11.77 -10.70
C TYR A 543 -3.80 12.65 -11.55
N PRO A 544 -3.02 13.57 -10.95
CA PRO A 544 -2.17 14.53 -11.68
C PRO A 544 -1.25 13.88 -12.73
N VAL A 545 -0.76 12.66 -12.46
CA VAL A 545 0.06 11.87 -13.40
C VAL A 545 -0.68 11.57 -14.70
N LEU A 546 -1.96 11.17 -14.64
CA LEU A 546 -2.75 10.84 -15.85
C LEU A 546 -3.09 12.08 -16.67
N VAL A 547 -3.37 13.20 -15.98
CA VAL A 547 -3.55 14.52 -16.61
C VAL A 547 -2.28 14.91 -17.37
N ASN A 548 -1.12 14.87 -16.72
CA ASN A 548 0.17 15.22 -17.32
C ASN A 548 0.51 14.33 -18.52
N GLU A 549 0.41 13.00 -18.35
CA GLU A 549 0.64 12.02 -19.41
C GLU A 549 -0.25 12.24 -20.65
N SER A 550 -1.53 12.60 -20.45
CA SER A 550 -2.46 12.95 -21.53
C SER A 550 -2.04 14.21 -22.28
N ILE A 551 -1.66 15.26 -21.55
CA ILE A 551 -1.25 16.55 -22.13
C ILE A 551 0.06 16.40 -22.93
N ILE A 552 1.02 15.64 -22.40
CA ILE A 552 2.28 15.34 -23.10
C ILE A 552 2.00 14.57 -24.41
N ALA A 553 1.15 13.54 -24.38
CA ALA A 553 0.80 12.79 -25.58
C ALA A 553 0.12 13.68 -26.65
N LEU A 554 -0.87 14.51 -26.24
CA LEU A 554 -1.54 15.46 -27.13
C LEU A 554 -0.56 16.50 -27.70
N SER A 555 0.40 16.99 -26.89
CA SER A 555 1.42 17.95 -27.33
C SER A 555 2.37 17.35 -28.36
N LEU A 556 2.79 16.09 -28.17
CA LEU A 556 3.65 15.40 -29.12
C LEU A 556 2.94 15.15 -30.47
N LEU A 557 1.64 14.81 -30.45
CA LEU A 557 0.83 14.72 -31.66
C LEU A 557 0.62 16.08 -32.34
N ALA A 558 0.32 17.14 -31.57
CA ALA A 558 0.15 18.49 -32.10
C ALA A 558 1.45 19.05 -32.71
N ALA A 559 2.62 18.74 -32.14
CA ALA A 559 3.91 19.22 -32.60
C ALA A 559 4.47 18.47 -33.83
N PHE A 560 4.18 17.17 -33.96
CA PHE A 560 4.88 16.29 -34.92
C PHE A 560 3.95 15.44 -35.81
N GLY A 561 2.63 15.52 -35.63
CA GLY A 561 1.65 14.87 -36.51
C GLY A 561 1.49 15.56 -37.88
N PRO A 562 0.75 14.94 -38.82
CA PRO A 562 0.50 15.51 -40.14
C PRO A 562 -0.34 16.79 -40.08
N SER A 563 -0.36 17.54 -41.18
CA SER A 563 -1.25 18.71 -41.34
C SER A 563 -2.71 18.35 -41.02
N GLY A 564 -3.36 19.15 -40.18
CA GLY A 564 -4.72 18.90 -39.68
C GLY A 564 -4.80 18.18 -38.32
N THR A 565 -3.69 17.68 -37.77
CA THR A 565 -3.69 17.01 -36.45
C THR A 565 -4.24 17.91 -35.33
N CYS A 566 -3.80 19.16 -35.25
CA CYS A 566 -4.31 20.11 -34.24
C CYS A 566 -5.83 20.37 -34.39
N ALA A 567 -6.35 20.40 -35.62
CA ALA A 567 -7.79 20.52 -35.85
C ALA A 567 -8.54 19.27 -35.36
N ARG A 568 -8.01 18.07 -35.61
CA ARG A 568 -8.57 16.82 -35.05
C ARG A 568 -8.54 16.79 -33.53
N ILE A 569 -7.46 17.26 -32.90
CA ILE A 569 -7.37 17.35 -31.42
C ILE A 569 -8.45 18.28 -30.84
N VAL A 570 -8.71 19.44 -31.47
CA VAL A 570 -9.78 20.35 -31.03
C VAL A 570 -11.17 19.78 -31.32
N HIS A 571 -11.37 19.13 -32.47
CA HIS A 571 -12.69 18.66 -32.92
C HIS A 571 -13.08 17.24 -32.48
N SER A 572 -12.18 16.50 -31.82
CA SER A 572 -12.45 15.13 -31.34
C SER A 572 -13.33 15.17 -30.09
N SER A 573 -14.64 15.24 -30.29
CA SER A 573 -15.64 15.28 -29.20
C SER A 573 -16.58 14.08 -29.20
N GLU A 574 -16.64 13.38 -28.07
CA GLU A 574 -17.87 12.77 -27.56
C GLU A 574 -18.07 13.30 -26.12
N ALA A 575 -19.33 13.48 -25.72
CA ALA A 575 -19.68 14.32 -24.58
C ALA A 575 -19.39 13.66 -23.21
N PRO A 576 -19.02 14.44 -22.17
CA PRO A 576 -19.20 14.02 -20.79
C PRO A 576 -20.70 13.97 -20.43
N PRO A 577 -21.11 13.17 -19.42
CA PRO A 577 -22.45 13.27 -18.85
C PRO A 577 -22.69 14.68 -18.32
N SER A 578 -23.92 15.17 -18.47
CA SER A 578 -24.33 16.52 -18.09
C SER A 578 -24.19 16.79 -16.59
N ASN A 579 -23.37 17.80 -16.22
CA ASN A 579 -23.73 18.94 -15.35
C ASN A 579 -22.48 19.72 -14.87
N GLU A 580 -21.88 20.54 -15.74
CA GLU A 580 -21.14 21.76 -15.32
C GLU A 580 -20.78 22.57 -16.58
N ILE A 581 -21.59 23.58 -16.91
CA ILE A 581 -21.30 24.54 -17.99
C ILE A 581 -20.87 25.86 -17.35
N VAL A 582 -19.62 26.26 -17.57
CA VAL A 582 -19.18 27.64 -17.35
C VAL A 582 -19.77 28.50 -18.47
N SER A 583 -20.58 29.50 -18.12
CA SER A 583 -21.26 30.36 -19.09
C SER A 583 -20.28 31.23 -19.86
N GLY A 584 -20.20 31.05 -21.19
CA GLY A 584 -19.50 31.99 -22.09
C GLY A 584 -18.64 31.38 -23.20
N MET A 585 -18.42 30.06 -23.22
CA MET A 585 -17.62 29.39 -24.28
C MET A 585 -18.42 28.26 -24.95
N SER A 586 -18.54 28.30 -26.28
CA SER A 586 -19.23 27.29 -27.09
C SER A 586 -18.30 26.25 -27.73
N GLY A 587 -17.07 26.10 -27.21
CA GLY A 587 -16.07 25.16 -27.72
C GLY A 587 -16.26 23.74 -27.17
N GLN A 588 -15.94 22.73 -27.98
CA GLN A 588 -16.00 21.33 -27.58
C GLN A 588 -15.07 21.01 -26.40
N ALA A 589 -15.41 19.95 -25.65
CA ALA A 589 -15.05 19.74 -24.24
C ALA A 589 -13.56 19.77 -23.84
N LEU A 590 -12.60 19.80 -24.77
CA LEU A 590 -11.17 19.86 -24.46
C LEU A 590 -10.71 21.26 -24.00
N LEU A 591 -11.01 22.31 -24.76
CA LEU A 591 -10.46 23.65 -24.51
C LEU A 591 -10.87 24.23 -23.13
N PRO A 592 -12.13 24.11 -22.67
CA PRO A 592 -12.52 24.56 -21.33
C PRO A 592 -11.75 23.84 -20.21
N ILE A 593 -11.45 22.54 -20.38
CA ILE A 593 -10.69 21.76 -19.40
C ILE A 593 -9.26 22.26 -19.31
N LEU A 594 -8.59 22.45 -20.46
CA LEU A 594 -7.24 23.01 -20.51
C LEU A 594 -7.17 24.40 -19.86
N CYS A 595 -8.15 25.28 -20.14
CA CYS A 595 -8.25 26.58 -19.45
C CYS A 595 -8.43 26.42 -17.93
N SER A 596 -9.25 25.47 -17.47
CA SER A 596 -9.48 25.22 -16.03
C SER A 596 -8.30 24.60 -15.28
N ILE A 597 -7.28 24.07 -15.97
CA ILE A 597 -6.06 23.56 -15.33
C ILE A 597 -5.05 24.71 -15.13
N ILE A 598 -4.99 25.67 -16.07
CA ILE A 598 -4.15 26.88 -15.91
C ILE A 598 -4.82 27.90 -14.98
N ILE A 599 -6.15 27.93 -14.94
CA ILE A 599 -6.95 28.77 -14.05
C ILE A 599 -7.75 27.84 -13.11
N PRO A 600 -7.09 27.19 -12.14
CA PRO A 600 -7.74 26.23 -11.25
C PRO A 600 -8.80 26.88 -10.36
N LYS A 601 -9.85 26.10 -10.06
CA LYS A 601 -10.68 26.35 -8.87
C LYS A 601 -9.84 26.03 -7.62
N THR A 602 -10.16 26.65 -6.49
CA THR A 602 -9.47 26.38 -5.21
C THR A 602 -9.52 24.89 -4.85
N GLY A 603 -8.36 24.29 -4.58
CA GLY A 603 -8.22 22.87 -4.24
C GLY A 603 -8.01 21.89 -5.41
N ASP A 604 -7.82 22.33 -6.66
CA ASP A 604 -7.50 21.42 -7.77
C ASP A 604 -6.03 20.93 -7.73
N GLU A 605 -5.81 19.73 -7.17
CA GLU A 605 -4.49 19.09 -7.08
C GLU A 605 -3.84 18.79 -8.45
N THR A 606 -4.59 18.84 -9.56
CA THR A 606 -4.03 18.62 -10.91
C THR A 606 -3.38 19.86 -11.53
N ALA A 607 -3.52 21.02 -10.91
CA ALA A 607 -2.98 22.29 -11.39
C ALA A 607 -1.56 22.58 -10.89
N THR A 608 -0.67 21.57 -10.92
CA THR A 608 0.74 21.78 -10.57
C THR A 608 1.44 22.67 -11.60
N PRO A 609 2.49 23.44 -11.24
CA PRO A 609 3.19 24.33 -12.17
C PRO A 609 3.75 23.61 -13.41
N GLU A 610 4.18 22.34 -13.26
CA GLU A 610 4.63 21.50 -14.38
C GLU A 610 3.48 21.22 -15.35
N ILE A 611 2.33 20.78 -14.83
CA ILE A 611 1.15 20.48 -15.65
C ILE A 611 0.65 21.76 -16.34
N GLN A 612 0.62 22.89 -15.64
CA GLN A 612 0.24 24.19 -16.22
C GLN A 612 1.18 24.62 -17.37
N ALA A 613 2.49 24.41 -17.23
CA ALA A 613 3.45 24.67 -18.29
C ALA A 613 3.24 23.74 -19.51
N ASN A 614 2.92 22.47 -19.26
CA ASN A 614 2.60 21.50 -20.32
C ASN A 614 1.27 21.83 -21.03
N VAL A 615 0.22 22.25 -20.30
CA VAL A 615 -1.03 22.73 -20.92
C VAL A 615 -0.80 23.99 -21.74
N THR A 616 0.02 24.92 -21.22
CA THR A 616 0.37 26.15 -21.95
C THR A 616 1.07 25.81 -23.26
N THR A 617 1.99 24.85 -23.24
CA THR A 617 2.69 24.34 -24.43
C THR A 617 1.73 23.73 -25.46
N LEU A 618 0.76 22.92 -25.02
CA LEU A 618 -0.29 22.36 -25.88
C LEU A 618 -1.15 23.46 -26.53
N LEU A 619 -1.67 24.40 -25.74
CA LEU A 619 -2.46 25.53 -26.25
C LEU A 619 -1.67 26.41 -27.23
N ASP A 620 -0.37 26.59 -26.98
CA ASP A 620 0.55 27.29 -27.89
C ASP A 620 0.61 26.63 -29.26
N GLN A 621 0.75 25.30 -29.30
CA GLN A 621 0.82 24.51 -30.53
C GLN A 621 -0.53 24.50 -31.27
N LEU A 622 -1.64 24.32 -30.56
CA LEU A 622 -2.99 24.35 -31.14
C LEU A 622 -3.30 25.73 -31.74
N ALA A 623 -2.99 26.83 -31.04
CA ALA A 623 -3.23 28.19 -31.54
C ALA A 623 -2.36 28.57 -32.76
N ARG A 624 -1.13 28.05 -32.85
CA ARG A 624 -0.24 28.24 -34.00
C ARG A 624 -0.75 27.53 -35.26
N SER A 625 -1.57 26.49 -35.12
CA SER A 625 -2.07 25.68 -36.25
C SER A 625 -3.11 26.36 -37.16
N GLY A 626 -3.63 27.53 -36.76
CA GLY A 626 -4.68 28.25 -37.48
C GLY A 626 -6.05 28.25 -36.80
N ASN A 627 -6.27 27.34 -35.84
CA ASN A 627 -7.56 27.18 -35.16
C ASN A 627 -7.93 28.40 -34.28
N GLU A 628 -9.09 29.01 -34.54
CA GLU A 628 -9.55 30.25 -33.89
C GLU A 628 -10.05 30.04 -32.44
N GLU A 629 -10.63 28.89 -32.15
CA GLU A 629 -11.06 28.52 -30.78
C GLU A 629 -9.84 28.36 -29.86
N ALA A 630 -8.80 27.66 -30.33
CA ALA A 630 -7.55 27.50 -29.61
C ALA A 630 -6.80 28.83 -29.43
N ARG A 631 -6.86 29.74 -30.41
CA ARG A 631 -6.34 31.12 -30.25
C ARG A 631 -7.12 31.90 -29.19
N SER A 632 -8.44 31.80 -29.19
CA SER A 632 -9.30 32.44 -28.18
C SER A 632 -9.02 31.90 -26.77
N ALA A 633 -8.97 30.57 -26.61
CA ALA A 633 -8.60 29.91 -25.36
C ALA A 633 -7.19 30.32 -24.89
N ARG A 634 -6.22 30.39 -25.81
CA ARG A 634 -4.87 30.89 -25.51
C ARG A 634 -4.86 32.36 -25.12
N MET A 635 -5.68 33.23 -25.73
CA MET A 635 -5.79 34.64 -25.32
C MET A 635 -6.41 34.79 -23.92
N ILE A 636 -7.45 34.01 -23.61
CA ILE A 636 -8.06 33.95 -22.26
C ILE A 636 -7.00 33.52 -21.24
N VAL A 637 -6.27 32.44 -21.50
CA VAL A 637 -5.17 31.95 -20.67
C VAL A 637 -4.04 32.96 -20.54
N THR A 638 -3.58 33.58 -21.64
CA THR A 638 -2.52 34.59 -21.62
C THR A 638 -2.94 35.80 -20.79
N SER A 639 -4.19 36.25 -20.94
CA SER A 639 -4.77 37.32 -20.14
C SER A 639 -4.88 36.92 -18.67
N ALA A 640 -5.31 35.69 -18.35
CA ALA A 640 -5.41 35.20 -16.98
C ALA A 640 -4.05 35.03 -16.29
N VAL A 641 -3.03 34.50 -16.98
CA VAL A 641 -1.66 34.35 -16.46
C VAL A 641 -0.97 35.70 -16.31
N GLN A 642 -1.20 36.64 -17.23
CA GLN A 642 -0.74 38.02 -17.07
C GLN A 642 -1.45 38.70 -15.89
N ASN A 643 -2.77 38.55 -15.78
CA ASN A 643 -3.54 39.01 -14.62
C ASN A 643 -3.12 38.34 -13.30
N ALA A 644 -2.60 37.10 -13.32
CA ALA A 644 -2.10 36.40 -12.15
C ALA A 644 -0.67 36.81 -11.74
N ARG A 645 0.07 37.49 -12.63
CA ARG A 645 1.36 38.12 -12.29
C ARG A 645 1.22 39.47 -11.58
N ASP A 646 0.03 40.08 -11.59
CA ASP A 646 -0.19 41.50 -11.25
C ASP A 646 -1.41 41.78 -10.26
N ARG A 647 -1.33 41.78 -8.89
CA ARG A 647 -2.35 42.40 -7.92
C ARG A 647 -1.97 43.18 -6.59
N GLY A 648 -1.90 42.64 -5.35
CA GLY A 648 -1.59 43.47 -4.12
C GLY A 648 -1.39 42.91 -2.67
N HIS A 649 -0.15 42.70 -2.11
CA HIS A 649 0.13 42.66 -0.63
C HIS A 649 1.55 43.14 -0.15
N PRO A 650 1.71 43.96 0.92
CA PRO A 650 3.01 44.51 1.37
C PRO A 650 3.68 43.96 2.66
N VAL A 651 5.02 43.99 2.78
CA VAL A 651 5.81 43.40 3.91
C VAL A 651 7.02 44.25 4.34
N ALA A 652 7.44 44.12 5.61
CA ALA A 652 8.64 44.77 6.16
C ALA A 652 9.59 43.81 6.92
N GLY A 653 10.88 43.84 6.57
CA GLY A 653 11.97 43.04 7.17
C GLY A 653 13.18 43.88 7.63
N GLY A 654 14.23 43.23 8.17
CA GLY A 654 15.45 43.87 8.73
C GLY A 654 15.84 43.41 10.14
N ALA A 655 17.00 43.84 10.65
CA ALA A 655 17.61 43.33 11.90
C ALA A 655 16.69 43.35 13.14
N SER A 656 16.83 42.39 14.08
CA SER A 656 16.12 42.45 15.37
C SER A 656 16.40 43.79 16.08
N CYS A 657 15.40 44.39 16.72
CA CYS A 657 15.43 45.77 17.28
C CYS A 657 15.64 46.96 16.30
N SER A 658 15.58 46.77 14.97
CA SER A 658 15.68 47.87 14.00
C SER A 658 14.44 48.79 13.92
N GLY A 659 13.30 48.41 14.51
CA GLY A 659 12.05 49.20 14.53
C GLY A 659 10.92 48.70 13.61
N LYS A 660 11.09 47.55 12.95
CA LYS A 660 10.11 46.98 11.99
C LYS A 660 8.70 46.86 12.54
N THR A 661 8.54 46.21 13.69
CA THR A 661 7.25 45.97 14.35
C THR A 661 6.50 47.27 14.62
N LEU A 662 7.24 48.33 14.95
CA LEU A 662 6.68 49.67 15.16
C LEU A 662 6.26 50.32 13.84
N LEU A 663 7.09 50.23 12.79
CA LEU A 663 6.74 50.66 11.44
C LEU A 663 5.51 49.91 10.89
N ALA A 664 5.45 48.59 11.07
CA ALA A 664 4.33 47.73 10.69
C ALA A 664 3.04 48.12 11.41
N LYS A 665 3.11 48.42 12.72
CA LYS A 665 1.98 48.94 13.51
C LYS A 665 1.52 50.31 13.01
N HIS A 666 2.43 51.24 12.74
CA HIS A 666 2.10 52.56 12.17
C HIS A 666 1.42 52.43 10.80
N ILE A 667 1.93 51.56 9.91
CA ILE A 667 1.29 51.27 8.61
C ILE A 667 -0.10 50.67 8.81
N ARG A 668 -0.26 49.65 9.67
CA ARG A 668 -1.57 49.04 9.98
C ARG A 668 -2.60 50.08 10.43
N ASN A 669 -2.20 51.04 11.27
CA ASN A 669 -3.09 52.03 11.86
C ASN A 669 -3.69 53.03 10.84
N ILE A 670 -3.04 53.22 9.67
CA ILE A 670 -3.54 54.09 8.60
C ILE A 670 -4.22 53.34 7.45
N LEU A 671 -4.14 52.00 7.42
CA LEU A 671 -4.81 51.20 6.41
C LEU A 671 -6.32 51.06 6.70
N PRO A 672 -7.16 50.87 5.67
CA PRO A 672 -8.58 50.57 5.85
C PRO A 672 -8.83 49.30 6.67
N SER A 673 -10.02 49.21 7.26
CA SER A 673 -10.43 48.13 8.16
C SER A 673 -10.21 46.73 7.57
N GLY A 674 -9.63 45.82 8.38
CA GLY A 674 -9.32 44.45 7.97
C GLY A 674 -7.84 44.17 7.73
N SER A 675 -6.93 45.11 8.02
CA SER A 675 -5.49 44.89 7.93
C SER A 675 -4.94 44.05 9.10
N THR A 676 -4.16 43.03 8.80
CA THR A 676 -3.56 42.11 9.78
C THR A 676 -2.04 42.14 9.72
N ILE A 677 -1.36 42.04 10.87
CA ILE A 677 0.08 41.78 10.92
C ILE A 677 0.27 40.29 11.25
N LEU A 678 1.14 39.63 10.50
CA LEU A 678 1.64 38.28 10.77
C LEU A 678 3.09 38.39 11.25
N HIS A 679 3.36 38.05 12.50
CA HIS A 679 4.71 38.11 13.04
C HIS A 679 5.44 36.78 12.80
N GLN A 680 6.70 36.87 12.38
CA GLN A 680 7.59 35.72 12.22
C GLN A 680 7.75 34.96 13.56
N ASP A 681 7.83 35.69 14.67
CA ASP A 681 8.07 35.18 16.01
C ASP A 681 6.95 34.23 16.50
N ASP A 682 5.72 34.31 15.95
CA ASP A 682 4.62 33.37 16.23
C ASP A 682 4.88 31.94 15.69
N PHE A 683 5.99 31.72 14.99
CA PHE A 683 6.42 30.45 14.38
C PHE A 683 7.72 29.91 14.98
N ALA A 684 8.21 30.47 16.08
CA ALA A 684 9.31 29.90 16.85
C ALA A 684 8.99 28.45 17.27
N PRO A 685 9.98 27.53 17.26
CA PRO A 685 9.79 26.18 17.77
C PRO A 685 9.74 26.16 19.31
N PRO A 686 9.31 25.04 19.93
CA PRO A 686 9.44 24.81 21.37
C PRO A 686 10.90 24.99 21.85
N ILE A 687 11.09 25.40 23.11
CA ILE A 687 12.44 25.68 23.66
C ILE A 687 13.35 24.44 23.64
N GLU A 688 12.77 23.25 23.78
CA GLU A 688 13.45 21.96 23.70
C GLU A 688 13.97 21.62 22.29
N ASP A 689 13.40 22.24 21.23
CA ASP A 689 13.77 22.01 19.83
C ASP A 689 14.75 23.08 19.30
N VAL A 690 15.01 24.16 20.04
CA VAL A 690 15.99 25.19 19.64
C VAL A 690 17.42 24.72 19.93
N PRO A 691 18.30 24.59 18.91
CA PRO A 691 19.65 24.09 19.08
C PRO A 691 20.55 25.06 19.88
N THR A 692 21.65 24.55 20.42
CA THR A 692 22.73 25.41 20.92
C THR A 692 23.70 25.78 19.81
N SER A 693 24.38 26.92 19.96
CA SER A 693 25.29 27.43 18.95
C SER A 693 26.52 26.54 18.80
N GLY A 694 26.81 26.12 17.58
CA GLY A 694 27.99 25.29 17.29
C GLY A 694 29.35 25.95 17.61
N LYS A 695 29.37 27.27 17.83
CA LYS A 695 30.53 28.04 18.26
C LYS A 695 30.54 28.36 19.76
N TYR A 696 29.35 28.47 20.36
CA TYR A 696 29.14 28.79 21.79
C TYR A 696 28.14 27.79 22.39
N PRO A 697 28.56 26.56 22.73
CA PRO A 697 27.65 25.47 23.10
C PRO A 697 26.79 25.73 24.34
N ASP A 698 27.21 26.67 25.20
CA ASP A 698 26.49 27.12 26.39
C ASP A 698 25.35 28.11 26.06
N LEU A 699 25.24 28.58 24.81
CA LEU A 699 24.21 29.52 24.35
C LEU A 699 23.22 28.82 23.41
N GLN A 700 21.94 28.94 23.71
CA GLN A 700 20.84 28.50 22.85
C GLN A 700 20.64 29.49 21.69
N ASP A 701 20.55 29.01 20.46
CA ASP A 701 20.60 29.84 19.24
C ASP A 701 19.20 30.10 18.68
N TRP A 702 18.54 31.14 19.21
CA TRP A 702 17.18 31.55 18.85
C TRP A 702 17.10 32.34 17.53
N ASP A 703 18.23 32.86 17.04
CA ASP A 703 18.27 33.76 15.89
C ASP A 703 18.82 33.07 14.61
N ASP A 704 19.46 31.88 14.67
CA ASP A 704 20.04 31.23 13.48
C ASP A 704 18.99 30.99 12.36
N PRO A 705 19.19 31.52 11.14
CA PRO A 705 18.13 31.55 10.13
C PRO A 705 17.53 30.18 9.73
N PRO A 706 18.29 29.07 9.65
CA PRO A 706 17.72 27.74 9.39
C PRO A 706 16.76 27.21 10.47
N THR A 707 16.90 27.62 11.74
CA THR A 707 16.23 26.97 12.90
C THR A 707 15.40 27.89 13.78
N CYS A 708 15.54 29.21 13.67
CA CYS A 708 14.80 30.19 14.48
C CYS A 708 13.26 30.08 14.37
N ILE A 709 12.73 29.52 13.28
CA ILE A 709 11.29 29.26 13.10
C ILE A 709 11.01 27.95 12.36
N VAL A 710 9.78 27.44 12.52
CA VAL A 710 9.24 26.34 11.71
C VAL A 710 8.84 26.84 10.31
N TRP A 711 9.83 26.98 9.42
CA TRP A 711 9.67 27.53 8.07
C TRP A 711 8.55 26.88 7.24
N SER A 712 8.33 25.57 7.35
CA SER A 712 7.25 24.87 6.63
C SER A 712 5.86 25.37 7.05
N LYS A 713 5.65 25.59 8.35
CA LYS A 713 4.42 26.15 8.93
C LYS A 713 4.24 27.61 8.50
N PHE A 714 5.30 28.41 8.53
CA PHE A 714 5.26 29.82 8.14
C PHE A 714 4.93 30.00 6.64
N ARG A 715 5.61 29.26 5.75
CA ARG A 715 5.28 29.23 4.31
C ARG A 715 3.84 28.76 4.05
N SER A 716 3.37 27.75 4.79
CA SER A 716 1.99 27.25 4.67
C SER A 716 0.95 28.31 5.07
N THR A 717 1.17 29.04 6.16
CA THR A 717 0.29 30.15 6.56
C THR A 717 0.29 31.28 5.52
N LEU A 718 1.46 31.67 5.00
CA LEU A 718 1.55 32.68 3.93
C LEU A 718 0.84 32.21 2.64
N GLY A 719 1.01 30.94 2.26
CA GLY A 719 0.29 30.34 1.14
C GLY A 719 -1.24 30.33 1.35
N HIS A 720 -1.70 30.02 2.57
CA HIS A 720 -3.11 30.09 2.93
C HIS A 720 -3.65 31.52 2.83
N VAL A 721 -2.93 32.51 3.36
CA VAL A 721 -3.26 33.94 3.28
C VAL A 721 -3.38 34.39 1.83
N ARG A 722 -2.41 34.06 0.95
CA ARG A 722 -2.49 34.37 -0.49
C ARG A 722 -3.68 33.71 -1.18
N SER A 723 -4.09 32.52 -0.72
CA SER A 723 -5.15 31.73 -1.37
C SER A 723 -6.56 32.07 -0.91
N HIS A 724 -6.73 32.59 0.31
CA HIS A 724 -8.05 32.80 0.95
C HIS A 724 -8.27 34.22 1.48
N GLY A 725 -7.25 35.07 1.53
CA GLY A 725 -7.36 36.45 2.03
C GLY A 725 -7.64 36.54 3.53
N VAL A 726 -7.47 35.45 4.26
CA VAL A 726 -7.69 35.33 5.72
C VAL A 726 -6.58 34.50 6.35
N LEU A 727 -6.41 34.63 7.67
CA LEU A 727 -5.58 33.70 8.44
C LEU A 727 -6.30 32.37 8.67
N PRO A 728 -5.57 31.25 8.85
CA PRO A 728 -6.13 30.01 9.38
C PRO A 728 -6.77 30.23 10.75
N THR A 729 -7.85 29.50 11.06
CA THR A 729 -8.66 29.64 12.29
C THR A 729 -7.96 29.27 13.62
N LEU A 730 -6.65 29.00 13.59
CA LEU A 730 -5.82 28.54 14.71
C LEU A 730 -4.53 29.37 14.86
N HIS A 731 -4.56 30.65 14.45
CA HIS A 731 -3.43 31.56 14.60
C HIS A 731 -3.73 32.67 15.63
N ASP A 732 -3.18 32.50 16.83
CA ASP A 732 -3.10 33.52 17.86
C ASP A 732 -1.74 34.24 17.78
N SER A 733 -1.74 35.57 17.92
CA SER A 733 -0.53 36.41 17.81
C SER A 733 -0.07 36.93 19.17
N HIS A 734 1.20 36.73 19.49
CA HIS A 734 1.77 36.91 20.83
C HIS A 734 2.51 38.24 21.03
N ASP A 735 2.60 39.10 20.01
CA ASP A 735 3.24 40.44 20.05
C ASP A 735 2.76 41.33 21.23
N HIS A 736 1.52 41.13 21.70
CA HIS A 736 0.95 41.86 22.84
C HIS A 736 1.66 41.59 24.19
N LEU A 737 2.47 40.52 24.28
CA LEU A 737 3.24 40.16 25.48
C LEU A 737 4.61 40.88 25.57
N ASN A 738 5.06 41.50 24.48
CA ASN A 738 6.35 42.18 24.40
C ASN A 738 6.27 43.65 24.87
N LYS A 739 7.28 44.12 25.60
CA LYS A 739 7.42 45.53 26.02
C LYS A 739 7.52 46.44 24.79
N GLN A 740 6.51 47.28 24.58
CA GLN A 740 6.44 48.19 23.43
C GLN A 740 7.15 49.52 23.74
N ILE A 741 7.93 50.01 22.78
CA ILE A 741 8.59 51.33 22.85
C ILE A 741 7.77 52.31 21.99
N GLU A 742 7.23 53.35 22.63
CA GLU A 742 6.42 54.37 21.95
C GLU A 742 7.33 55.41 21.26
N VAL A 743 7.66 55.16 19.98
CA VAL A 743 8.16 56.23 19.08
C VAL A 743 7.04 56.62 18.12
N GLY A 744 6.61 57.88 18.23
CA GLY A 744 5.56 58.44 17.39
C GLY A 744 5.98 58.66 15.93
N ILE A 745 5.03 59.14 15.14
CA ILE A 745 5.22 59.70 13.80
C ILE A 745 4.45 61.03 13.69
N SER A 746 4.88 61.90 12.78
CA SER A 746 4.21 63.18 12.59
C SER A 746 2.74 63.00 12.18
N GLN A 747 1.81 63.49 13.02
CA GLN A 747 0.36 63.42 12.78
C GLN A 747 -0.08 64.00 11.42
N THR A 748 0.64 65.00 10.91
CA THR A 748 0.40 65.58 9.58
C THR A 748 0.71 64.59 8.45
N VAL A 749 1.78 63.81 8.61
CA VAL A 749 2.19 62.77 7.65
C VAL A 749 1.28 61.54 7.76
N GLU A 750 0.96 61.11 8.98
CA GLU A 750 -0.01 60.04 9.26
C GLU A 750 -1.37 60.32 8.58
N LYS A 751 -1.96 61.49 8.86
CA LYS A 751 -3.25 61.90 8.29
C LYS A 751 -3.21 62.02 6.76
N ARG A 752 -2.10 62.51 6.20
CA ARG A 752 -1.90 62.58 4.74
C ARG A 752 -1.96 61.19 4.10
N TRP A 753 -1.25 60.22 4.66
CA TRP A 753 -1.20 58.86 4.11
C TRP A 753 -2.48 58.09 4.34
N LYS A 754 -3.11 58.22 5.51
CA LYS A 754 -4.45 57.66 5.77
C LYS A 754 -5.46 58.07 4.71
N ASN A 755 -5.59 59.38 4.45
CA ASN A 755 -6.46 59.89 3.38
C ASN A 755 -6.11 59.31 2.00
N ALA A 756 -4.83 59.08 1.70
CA ALA A 756 -4.38 58.52 0.43
C ALA A 756 -4.76 57.04 0.27
N PHE A 757 -4.66 56.23 1.33
CA PHE A 757 -5.10 54.84 1.33
C PHE A 757 -6.64 54.71 1.31
N GLU A 758 -7.37 55.57 2.03
CA GLU A 758 -8.83 55.65 1.95
C GLU A 758 -9.29 55.98 0.52
N THR A 759 -8.63 56.94 -0.15
CA THR A 759 -8.90 57.30 -1.56
C THR A 759 -8.60 56.13 -2.51
N LEU A 760 -7.48 55.43 -2.31
CA LEU A 760 -7.10 54.26 -3.11
C LEU A 760 -8.11 53.10 -2.94
N ALA A 761 -8.58 52.85 -1.72
CA ALA A 761 -9.55 51.81 -1.45
C ALA A 761 -10.91 52.12 -2.09
N ALA A 762 -11.34 53.40 -2.08
CA ALA A 762 -12.55 53.83 -2.79
C ALA A 762 -12.45 53.61 -4.31
N ASP A 763 -11.36 54.04 -4.96
CA ASP A 763 -11.13 53.84 -6.40
C ASP A 763 -11.11 52.35 -6.82
N LYS A 764 -10.60 51.47 -5.96
CA LYS A 764 -10.63 50.01 -6.21
C LYS A 764 -12.02 49.43 -5.95
N ALA A 765 -12.73 49.88 -4.92
CA ALA A 765 -14.10 49.43 -4.60
C ALA A 765 -15.12 49.82 -5.68
N GLU A 766 -15.01 51.02 -6.29
CA GLU A 766 -15.83 51.42 -7.44
C GLU A 766 -15.65 50.49 -8.65
N ARG A 767 -14.50 49.81 -8.74
CA ARG A 767 -14.17 48.83 -9.78
C ARG A 767 -14.48 47.38 -9.35
N GLY A 768 -15.17 47.19 -8.22
CA GLY A 768 -15.53 45.89 -7.67
C GLY A 768 -14.39 45.13 -6.98
N ILE A 769 -13.29 45.81 -6.63
CA ILE A 769 -12.11 45.20 -6.01
C ILE A 769 -12.03 45.61 -4.54
N GLN A 770 -12.20 44.64 -3.64
CA GLN A 770 -11.86 44.82 -2.22
C GLN A 770 -10.36 44.63 -2.00
N LEU A 771 -9.70 45.59 -1.34
CA LEU A 771 -8.31 45.45 -0.92
C LEU A 771 -8.25 44.77 0.45
N VAL A 772 -7.42 43.72 0.56
CA VAL A 772 -7.12 43.02 1.82
C VAL A 772 -5.63 43.13 2.11
N TRP A 773 -5.30 43.57 3.32
CA TRP A 773 -3.95 43.95 3.70
C TRP A 773 -3.37 42.99 4.73
N PHE A 774 -2.33 42.27 4.33
CA PHE A 774 -1.46 41.54 5.25
C PHE A 774 -0.10 42.23 5.27
N ILE A 775 0.41 42.45 6.48
CA ILE A 775 1.77 42.94 6.73
C ILE A 775 2.52 41.78 7.39
N VAL A 776 3.61 41.34 6.80
CA VAL A 776 4.51 40.37 7.46
C VAL A 776 5.64 41.16 8.14
N ASP A 777 5.91 40.84 9.40
CA ASP A 777 6.99 41.41 10.20
C ASP A 777 7.93 40.30 10.66
N GLY A 778 9.23 40.45 10.45
CA GLY A 778 10.20 39.42 10.79
C GLY A 778 11.65 39.85 10.58
N PHE A 779 12.56 39.20 11.28
CA PHE A 779 13.97 39.60 11.35
C PHE A 779 14.89 38.87 10.36
N VAL A 780 14.44 37.74 9.77
CA VAL A 780 15.21 37.01 8.71
C VAL A 780 14.35 36.61 7.49
N LEU A 781 13.27 37.36 7.21
CA LEU A 781 12.32 37.04 6.12
C LEU A 781 12.97 36.82 4.72
N TYR A 782 14.10 37.46 4.45
CA TYR A 782 14.78 37.42 3.14
C TYR A 782 15.89 36.37 3.02
N TRP A 783 16.10 35.57 4.08
CA TRP A 783 16.88 34.32 4.03
C TRP A 783 16.15 33.25 3.22
N ASP A 784 14.85 33.10 3.43
CA ASP A 784 14.07 32.03 2.81
C ASP A 784 13.47 32.45 1.46
N GLN A 785 13.88 31.75 0.40
CA GLN A 785 13.40 32.03 -0.96
C GLN A 785 11.88 31.77 -1.09
N GLY A 786 11.34 30.77 -0.38
CA GLY A 786 9.90 30.47 -0.40
C GLY A 786 9.04 31.58 0.22
N VAL A 787 9.47 32.15 1.34
CA VAL A 787 8.84 33.35 1.92
C VAL A 787 9.02 34.56 1.00
N PHE A 788 10.24 34.78 0.49
CA PHE A 788 10.54 35.90 -0.42
C PHE A 788 9.61 35.94 -1.66
N ASP A 789 9.31 34.78 -2.24
CA ASP A 789 8.45 34.63 -3.42
C ASP A 789 6.95 34.80 -3.12
N LEU A 790 6.54 34.64 -1.86
CA LEU A 790 5.16 34.82 -1.38
C LEU A 790 4.84 36.27 -0.97
N VAL A 791 5.76 37.21 -1.20
CA VAL A 791 5.69 38.60 -0.73
C VAL A 791 5.79 39.60 -1.89
N ASP A 792 4.91 40.59 -1.95
CA ASP A 792 4.79 41.45 -3.15
C ASP A 792 5.47 42.83 -3.00
N VAL A 793 5.38 43.49 -1.85
CA VAL A 793 6.21 44.68 -1.52
C VAL A 793 7.23 44.31 -0.45
N ARG A 794 8.50 44.63 -0.68
CA ARG A 794 9.63 44.24 0.18
C ARG A 794 10.34 45.48 0.74
N LEU A 795 10.16 45.73 2.03
CA LEU A 795 10.84 46.81 2.75
C LEU A 795 11.96 46.23 3.64
N PHE A 796 13.08 46.93 3.81
CA PHE A 796 14.18 46.53 4.69
C PHE A 796 14.66 47.69 5.57
N LEU A 797 14.69 47.50 6.89
CA LEU A 797 15.25 48.46 7.84
C LEU A 797 16.69 48.10 8.20
N ARG A 798 17.64 48.91 7.75
CA ARG A 798 19.07 48.86 8.08
C ARG A 798 19.39 49.84 9.19
N VAL A 799 20.00 49.38 10.27
CA VAL A 799 20.36 50.22 11.43
C VAL A 799 21.77 49.84 11.89
N PRO A 800 22.66 50.79 12.24
CA PRO A 800 24.03 50.52 12.68
C PRO A 800 24.14 49.57 13.87
N HIS A 801 25.19 48.74 13.90
CA HIS A 801 25.44 47.72 14.94
C HIS A 801 25.32 48.26 16.37
N ASN A 802 25.94 49.40 16.66
CA ASN A 802 25.97 50.01 18.00
C ASN A 802 24.60 50.49 18.50
N ILE A 803 23.66 50.76 17.60
CA ILE A 803 22.27 51.11 17.94
C ILE A 803 21.46 49.83 18.15
N LEU A 804 21.63 48.82 17.29
CA LEU A 804 20.96 47.53 17.43
C LEU A 804 21.33 46.84 18.75
N LYS A 805 22.62 46.79 19.08
CA LYS A 805 23.15 46.21 20.32
C LYS A 805 22.49 46.84 21.55
N ARG A 806 22.58 48.17 21.66
CA ARG A 806 22.01 48.96 22.76
C ARG A 806 20.51 48.68 22.92
N ARG A 807 19.74 48.69 21.82
CA ARG A 807 18.30 48.44 21.84
C ARG A 807 17.93 46.99 22.22
N ARG A 808 18.78 45.99 21.92
CA ARG A 808 18.58 44.61 22.38
C ARG A 808 18.85 44.52 23.89
N GLU A 809 19.97 45.06 24.34
CA GLU A 809 20.38 45.11 25.76
C GLU A 809 19.38 45.87 26.65
N GLU A 810 18.76 46.95 26.14
CA GLU A 810 17.72 47.72 26.84
C GLU A 810 16.34 47.02 26.91
N ARG A 811 16.09 46.01 26.06
CA ARG A 811 14.80 45.31 25.99
C ARG A 811 14.66 44.24 27.09
N GLN A 812 15.77 43.62 27.48
CA GLN A 812 16.00 42.67 28.58
C GLN A 812 15.14 41.40 28.68
N VAL A 813 13.84 41.44 28.36
CA VAL A 813 12.89 40.35 28.62
C VAL A 813 12.00 40.07 27.41
N TYR A 814 11.94 38.79 27.03
CA TYR A 814 11.01 38.22 26.04
C TYR A 814 10.10 37.19 26.73
N VAL A 815 8.83 37.12 26.33
CA VAL A 815 7.88 36.12 26.84
C VAL A 815 7.78 34.96 25.84
N LEU A 816 8.06 33.74 26.31
CA LEU A 816 8.07 32.53 25.50
C LEU A 816 6.67 31.91 25.39
N GLN A 817 6.39 31.27 24.24
CA GLN A 817 5.09 30.68 23.89
C GLN A 817 4.55 29.68 24.93
N ALA A 818 5.43 28.89 25.57
CA ALA A 818 5.06 27.89 26.56
C ALA A 818 4.77 28.44 27.97
N GLY A 819 4.86 29.76 28.17
CA GLY A 819 4.76 30.40 29.48
C GLY A 819 6.11 30.44 30.21
N GLY A 820 6.99 31.33 29.77
CA GLY A 820 8.29 31.56 30.40
C GLY A 820 8.84 32.94 30.03
N VAL A 821 9.93 33.35 30.69
CA VAL A 821 10.70 34.55 30.34
C VAL A 821 12.09 34.15 29.87
N TRP A 822 12.49 34.66 28.71
CA TRP A 822 13.87 34.64 28.22
C TRP A 822 14.52 35.99 28.45
N GLU A 823 15.71 35.98 29.05
CA GLU A 823 16.62 37.11 29.20
C GLU A 823 17.92 36.75 28.50
N ASP A 824 18.41 37.63 27.62
CA ASP A 824 19.59 37.35 26.82
C ASP A 824 20.84 37.20 27.73
N PRO A 825 21.60 36.10 27.62
CA PRO A 825 22.86 35.94 28.36
C PRO A 825 23.90 37.03 28.06
N PRO A 826 24.94 37.19 28.90
CA PRO A 826 26.06 38.09 28.62
C PRO A 826 26.65 37.84 27.22
N ASP A 827 26.93 38.94 26.50
CA ASP A 827 27.47 38.96 25.13
C ASP A 827 26.61 38.28 24.04
N TYR A 828 25.38 37.83 24.34
CA TYR A 828 24.50 37.11 23.40
C TYR A 828 24.26 37.86 22.08
N PHE A 829 24.20 39.19 22.11
CA PHE A 829 24.03 40.00 20.89
C PHE A 829 25.22 39.85 19.92
N ASP A 830 26.45 39.97 20.42
CA ASP A 830 27.67 39.89 19.59
C ASP A 830 27.98 38.43 19.20
N GLN A 831 27.59 37.46 20.03
CA GLN A 831 27.89 36.04 19.85
C GLN A 831 26.86 35.29 18.98
N ILE A 832 25.59 35.68 19.04
CA ILE A 832 24.46 34.98 18.40
C ILE A 832 23.67 35.91 17.47
N VAL A 833 23.02 36.95 18.01
CA VAL A 833 22.02 37.76 17.28
C VAL A 833 22.62 38.47 16.06
N TYR A 834 23.77 39.13 16.21
CA TYR A 834 24.38 39.86 15.09
C TYR A 834 25.01 38.94 14.05
N PRO A 835 25.77 37.89 14.40
CA PRO A 835 26.21 36.88 13.43
C PRO A 835 25.06 36.24 12.64
N ALA A 836 23.93 35.93 13.28
CA ALA A 836 22.74 35.42 12.62
C ALA A 836 22.12 36.45 11.66
N TYR A 837 22.06 37.73 12.05
CA TYR A 837 21.62 38.82 11.17
C TYR A 837 22.53 38.99 9.95
N VAL A 838 23.86 38.88 10.11
CA VAL A 838 24.81 38.94 8.98
C VAL A 838 24.57 37.75 8.04
N LYS A 839 24.55 36.52 8.57
CA LYS A 839 24.27 35.28 7.83
C LYS A 839 22.95 35.36 7.04
N ALA A 840 21.92 36.00 7.60
CA ALA A 840 20.62 36.17 6.97
C ALA A 840 20.56 37.19 5.82
N HIS A 841 21.56 38.07 5.66
CA HIS A 841 21.46 39.22 4.75
C HIS A 841 22.75 39.59 3.98
N GLU A 842 23.89 38.95 4.22
CA GLU A 842 25.15 39.22 3.49
C GLU A 842 25.01 39.04 1.97
N HIS A 843 24.11 38.17 1.51
CA HIS A 843 23.81 37.94 0.08
C HIS A 843 22.98 39.04 -0.57
N ILE A 844 22.51 40.03 0.20
CA ILE A 844 21.70 41.16 -0.27
C ILE A 844 22.58 42.37 -0.65
N PHE A 845 23.72 42.53 0.02
CA PHE A 845 24.59 43.71 -0.07
C PHE A 845 25.94 43.38 -0.71
N GLU A 846 26.51 44.33 -1.45
CA GLU A 846 27.84 44.20 -2.05
C GLU A 846 28.91 43.95 -0.97
N ASP A 847 29.92 43.16 -1.32
CA ASP A 847 30.99 42.66 -0.44
C ASP A 847 30.52 41.95 0.86
N GLY A 848 29.23 41.63 0.99
CA GLY A 848 28.65 41.10 2.23
C GLY A 848 28.40 42.15 3.32
N ASN A 849 28.61 43.44 3.03
CA ASN A 849 28.58 44.51 4.03
C ASN A 849 27.13 44.91 4.37
N VAL A 850 26.56 44.31 5.41
CA VAL A 850 25.19 44.57 5.89
C VAL A 850 24.97 45.93 6.58
N GLU A 851 26.02 46.71 6.85
CA GLU A 851 25.94 48.04 7.48
C GLU A 851 25.97 49.17 6.44
N GLU A 852 26.96 49.17 5.55
CA GLU A 852 27.22 50.26 4.61
C GLU A 852 27.16 49.83 3.13
N GLY A 853 27.18 48.53 2.82
CA GLY A 853 27.22 48.03 1.45
C GLY A 853 26.00 48.45 0.62
N GLU A 854 26.19 48.73 -0.66
CA GLU A 854 25.07 49.00 -1.56
C GLU A 854 24.26 47.72 -1.83
N LEU A 855 23.00 47.88 -2.24
CA LEU A 855 22.20 46.74 -2.71
C LEU A 855 22.85 46.13 -3.94
N ARG A 856 23.03 44.79 -3.96
CA ARG A 856 23.46 44.10 -5.19
C ARG A 856 22.45 44.34 -6.31
N GLU A 857 22.91 44.35 -7.56
CA GLU A 857 22.04 44.56 -8.73
C GLU A 857 20.84 43.59 -8.75
N THR A 858 21.06 42.34 -8.32
CA THR A 858 20.02 41.31 -8.18
C THR A 858 18.93 41.63 -7.14
N TRP A 859 19.15 42.61 -6.27
CA TRP A 859 18.21 43.10 -5.25
C TRP A 859 17.69 44.53 -5.50
N GLY A 860 18.39 45.32 -6.31
CA GLY A 860 18.04 46.70 -6.68
C GLY A 860 17.09 46.84 -7.88
N LEU A 861 17.26 47.95 -8.60
CA LEU A 861 16.35 48.46 -9.66
C LEU A 861 16.19 47.56 -10.90
N GLY A 862 17.03 46.54 -11.07
CA GLY A 862 16.95 45.55 -12.16
C GLY A 862 16.59 44.14 -11.69
N GLY A 863 16.26 43.95 -10.41
CA GLY A 863 16.12 42.63 -9.79
C GLY A 863 14.97 42.53 -8.78
N LYS A 864 15.24 41.88 -7.64
CA LYS A 864 14.28 41.53 -6.57
C LYS A 864 13.54 42.73 -5.92
N SER A 865 13.91 43.97 -6.28
CA SER A 865 13.18 45.21 -5.96
C SER A 865 12.95 45.44 -4.46
N LEU A 866 14.01 45.26 -3.67
CA LEU A 866 14.01 45.49 -2.22
C LEU A 866 14.23 46.98 -1.91
N GLN A 867 13.39 47.56 -1.06
CA GLN A 867 13.49 48.96 -0.65
C GLN A 867 14.17 49.07 0.73
N VAL A 868 15.46 49.41 0.72
CA VAL A 868 16.24 49.64 1.94
C VAL A 868 16.02 51.05 2.46
N MET A 869 15.74 51.16 3.75
CA MET A 869 15.65 52.41 4.51
C MET A 869 16.60 52.33 5.69
N ALA A 870 17.30 53.42 5.99
CA ALA A 870 18.28 53.50 7.07
C ALA A 870 17.91 54.56 8.14
N PRO A 871 16.78 54.42 8.84
CA PRO A 871 16.38 55.37 9.88
C PRO A 871 17.30 55.26 11.11
N LEU A 872 17.69 56.39 11.68
CA LEU A 872 18.48 56.43 12.92
C LEU A 872 17.59 56.34 14.17
N GLU A 873 17.55 57.37 15.00
CA GLU A 873 16.79 57.43 16.26
C GLU A 873 15.81 58.60 16.28
N GLY A 874 14.62 58.38 16.86
CA GLY A 874 13.59 59.40 17.06
C GLY A 874 12.43 59.42 16.06
N GLU A 875 11.42 60.25 16.38
CA GLU A 875 10.18 60.41 15.62
C GLU A 875 10.41 60.89 14.18
N GLU A 876 11.39 61.76 13.93
CA GLU A 876 11.67 62.30 12.60
C GLU A 876 12.12 61.18 11.63
N GLU A 877 13.03 60.32 12.08
CA GLU A 877 13.56 59.19 11.30
C GLU A 877 12.50 58.11 11.07
N MET A 878 11.69 57.81 12.10
CA MET A 878 10.54 56.93 11.95
C MET A 878 9.51 57.50 10.96
N THR A 879 9.28 58.81 10.98
CA THR A 879 8.38 59.50 10.04
C THR A 879 8.89 59.40 8.60
N LYS A 880 10.21 59.52 8.37
CA LYS A 880 10.83 59.35 7.03
C LYS A 880 10.65 57.91 6.51
N ALA A 881 10.97 56.91 7.34
CA ALA A 881 10.80 55.49 6.97
C ALA A 881 9.32 55.15 6.71
N PHE A 882 8.42 55.64 7.56
CA PHE A 882 6.98 55.50 7.39
C PHE A 882 6.46 56.11 6.08
N GLN A 883 6.83 57.36 5.79
CA GLN A 883 6.45 58.01 4.53
C GLN A 883 6.97 57.21 3.33
N LYS A 884 8.24 56.80 3.33
CA LYS A 884 8.83 56.06 2.21
C LYS A 884 8.15 54.70 2.01
N SER A 885 7.80 54.03 3.10
CA SER A 885 7.02 52.79 3.05
C SER A 885 5.64 53.01 2.40
N CYS A 886 4.92 54.06 2.80
CA CYS A 886 3.62 54.39 2.23
C CYS A 886 3.68 54.74 0.72
N GLU A 887 4.72 55.46 0.29
CA GLU A 887 4.98 55.75 -1.13
C GLU A 887 5.09 54.46 -1.95
N VAL A 888 5.97 53.55 -1.52
CA VAL A 888 6.24 52.27 -2.21
C VAL A 888 4.98 51.40 -2.25
N ILE A 889 4.23 51.30 -1.14
CA ILE A 889 3.01 50.48 -1.09
C ILE A 889 1.93 51.02 -2.04
N ILE A 890 1.72 52.35 -2.08
CA ILE A 890 0.73 52.95 -2.98
C ILE A 890 1.17 52.85 -4.45
N GLU A 891 2.47 52.98 -4.74
CA GLU A 891 3.00 52.75 -6.09
C GLU A 891 2.78 51.31 -6.53
N ALA A 892 3.06 50.32 -5.67
CA ALA A 892 2.79 48.92 -5.93
C ALA A 892 1.29 48.63 -6.16
N CYS A 893 0.38 49.19 -5.36
CA CYS A 893 -1.06 49.02 -5.55
C CYS A 893 -1.63 49.74 -6.80
N ARG A 894 -0.96 50.80 -7.27
CA ARG A 894 -1.26 51.45 -8.56
C ARG A 894 -0.73 50.64 -9.75
N GLY A 895 0.45 50.04 -9.61
CA GLY A 895 1.00 49.06 -10.54
C GLY A 895 0.27 47.72 -10.56
N ASN A 896 -0.58 47.45 -9.56
CA ASN A 896 -1.22 46.16 -9.28
C ASN A 896 -0.16 45.06 -9.03
N ILE A 897 0.60 45.11 -7.94
CA ILE A 897 1.65 44.13 -7.58
C ILE A 897 1.22 43.21 -6.42
N GLY A 898 0.89 41.93 -6.68
CA GLY A 898 0.55 40.88 -5.68
C GLY A 898 -0.62 39.92 -6.02
N THR A 899 -1.43 39.48 -5.04
CA THR A 899 -2.50 38.44 -5.23
C THR A 899 -3.94 38.95 -5.35
N VAL A 900 -4.82 38.18 -6.02
CA VAL A 900 -6.29 38.27 -5.90
C VAL A 900 -6.84 36.94 -5.42
N VAL A 901 -7.82 37.05 -4.52
CA VAL A 901 -8.65 35.97 -4.00
C VAL A 901 -10.06 36.21 -4.56
N VAL A 902 -10.73 35.15 -5.02
CA VAL A 902 -12.05 35.17 -5.68
C VAL A 902 -13.07 34.40 -4.86
#